data_AF-A0A4Q9N3M7-F1
#
_entry.id   AF-A0A4Q9N3M7-F1
#
_cell.length_a   1.000
_cell.length_b   1.000
_cell.length_c   1.000
_cell.angle_alpha   90.00
_cell.angle_beta   90.00
_cell.angle_gamma   90.00
#
_symmetry.space_group_name_H-M   'P 1'
#
loop_
_entity.id
_entity.type
_entity.pdbx_description
1 polymer ?
#
loop_
_entity_poly.entity_id
_entity_poly.type
_entity_poly.pdbx_seq_one_letter_code
_entity_poly.pdbx_strand_id
1 'polypeptide(L)'
;MDGFTAFVSWPSAPLTNRLVLDALRPLTPTPTVWDFLSKDTVSSPVRLLQWATYDALDHDLTCSHDPASRVLSSSYVIRKALIRKHYLSRCIHNYLTKHPDSVLTRSVPRTWELELSFADELDELWSDDLYDLSEQVEKGDPSKWWILKPGMADRGMGLRLFHTKEDLEAIFQEFEQDDSDEDDEEGRGEEGHDTAVVTSQLRHFVIQEYISNPLLLDPAEAPLDDALKPARSDLRGHKFHLRVYCVAFGAIKVYVYERILALFSAVPYVPPKSVDGEQGTPSIDLAPHLTNTSLQTERGEAGVRLLDELVGSHILSGGPSAAPPRQPQRPPRAMGQALDPEAINAARKSHARHATLTKEDVEDLKGQISNVLAETFKAAIEMSVHFQCQPLPNAFELFGVDFVVAHDSSPGALRKFQVKLLEVNSEPAIELTGPRLTWILEDLFKGIAKTCVEPYFSAEGSPAHAVTDAWKVGETKQELRMCLDQQIRSACRSAFVQDCQMGRFGKSLNTALATSKMSTNTSNILFDDIFSITDIDKEGKKFDRVSRLYAHSKNYDMDLTLDYNTELFPIQSGQSIALALASSLSRNPQGAAGTTEDEDKDRDVWRPDAKGRRGLDDDYEYVMYGKVYRFDSGSGEVVTAYASFGGLLMSLTGSFRHLTSIVLGDPVFILLRR
;
A
#
# COMPACT_ATOMS: atom_id res chain seq x y z
N MET A 1 -36.36 -19.44 11.51
CA MET A 1 -34.92 -19.76 11.35
C MET A 1 -34.41 -18.70 10.40
N ASP A 2 -33.90 -17.62 10.97
CA ASP A 2 -33.76 -16.38 10.22
C ASP A 2 -32.44 -16.44 9.43
N GLY A 3 -32.54 -16.73 8.12
CA GLY A 3 -31.41 -16.67 7.20
C GLY A 3 -30.86 -15.24 7.07
N PHE A 4 -29.65 -15.10 6.53
CA PHE A 4 -29.04 -13.81 6.21
C PHE A 4 -28.72 -13.73 4.70
N THR A 5 -28.63 -12.53 4.19
CA THR A 5 -28.31 -12.28 2.78
C THR A 5 -26.81 -12.09 2.63
N ALA A 6 -26.19 -12.69 1.61
CA ALA A 6 -24.78 -12.50 1.28
C ALA A 6 -24.65 -11.85 -0.11
N PHE A 7 -24.15 -10.63 -0.16
CA PHE A 7 -23.72 -9.97 -1.38
C PHE A 7 -22.29 -10.40 -1.71
N VAL A 8 -22.10 -11.01 -2.88
CA VAL A 8 -20.79 -11.51 -3.34
C VAL A 8 -20.51 -10.93 -4.72
N SER A 9 -19.40 -10.20 -4.85
CA SER A 9 -18.99 -9.61 -6.13
C SER A 9 -17.47 -9.57 -6.26
N TRP A 10 -16.94 -10.31 -7.23
CA TRP A 10 -15.51 -10.42 -7.53
C TRP A 10 -15.30 -10.40 -9.05
N PRO A 11 -15.48 -9.23 -9.71
CA PRO A 11 -15.49 -9.14 -11.17
C PRO A 11 -14.13 -9.51 -11.80
N SER A 12 -13.04 -9.14 -11.14
CA SER A 12 -11.67 -9.33 -11.64
C SER A 12 -11.01 -10.64 -11.20
N ALA A 13 -11.68 -11.44 -10.35
CA ALA A 13 -11.08 -12.63 -9.72
C ALA A 13 -12.07 -13.82 -9.67
N PRO A 14 -12.23 -14.57 -10.77
CA PRO A 14 -13.22 -15.65 -10.86
C PRO A 14 -12.91 -16.82 -9.92
N LEU A 15 -11.64 -17.09 -9.63
CA LEU A 15 -11.25 -18.12 -8.67
C LEU A 15 -11.71 -17.75 -7.26
N THR A 16 -11.44 -16.52 -6.83
CA THR A 16 -11.89 -15.99 -5.53
C THR A 16 -13.40 -16.07 -5.40
N ASN A 17 -14.14 -15.69 -6.45
CA ASN A 17 -15.59 -15.77 -6.45
C ASN A 17 -16.07 -17.19 -6.15
N ARG A 18 -15.52 -18.18 -6.86
CA ARG A 18 -15.88 -19.60 -6.65
C ARG A 18 -15.56 -20.06 -5.23
N LEU A 19 -14.38 -19.72 -4.71
CA LEU A 19 -13.96 -20.10 -3.36
C LEU A 19 -14.89 -19.53 -2.28
N VAL A 20 -15.31 -18.27 -2.42
CA VAL A 20 -16.25 -17.61 -1.51
C VAL A 20 -17.61 -18.31 -1.55
N LEU A 21 -18.15 -18.57 -2.75
CA LEU A 21 -19.43 -19.27 -2.90
C LEU A 21 -19.39 -20.69 -2.29
N ASP A 22 -18.30 -21.42 -2.51
CA ASP A 22 -18.11 -22.77 -1.95
C ASP A 22 -17.96 -22.73 -0.42
N ALA A 23 -17.37 -21.67 0.14
CA ALA A 23 -17.24 -21.47 1.58
C ALA A 23 -18.55 -21.06 2.28
N LEU A 24 -19.48 -20.41 1.57
CA LEU A 24 -20.79 -19.99 2.11
C LEU A 24 -21.83 -21.13 2.17
N ARG A 25 -21.75 -22.11 1.26
CA ARG A 25 -22.68 -23.27 1.22
C ARG A 25 -22.81 -24.07 2.52
N PRO A 26 -21.72 -24.41 3.25
CA PRO A 26 -21.80 -25.22 4.47
C PRO A 26 -22.21 -24.43 5.73
N LEU A 27 -22.43 -23.12 5.64
CA LEU A 27 -22.75 -22.29 6.80
C LEU A 27 -24.16 -22.53 7.33
N THR A 28 -24.30 -22.41 8.65
CA THR A 28 -25.60 -22.49 9.35
C THR A 28 -25.83 -21.19 10.13
N PRO A 29 -26.86 -20.38 9.80
CA PRO A 29 -27.88 -20.58 8.76
C PRO A 29 -27.37 -20.36 7.33
N THR A 30 -27.95 -21.06 6.36
CA THR A 30 -27.53 -20.95 4.94
C THR A 30 -27.90 -19.57 4.36
N PRO A 31 -26.94 -18.85 3.76
CA PRO A 31 -27.21 -17.52 3.22
C PRO A 31 -27.93 -17.55 1.87
N THR A 32 -28.76 -16.53 1.61
CA THR A 32 -29.24 -16.22 0.26
C THR A 32 -28.22 -15.34 -0.45
N VAL A 33 -27.58 -15.85 -1.49
CA VAL A 33 -26.52 -15.15 -2.23
C VAL A 33 -27.12 -14.23 -3.29
N TRP A 34 -26.69 -12.98 -3.34
CA TRP A 34 -27.04 -11.98 -4.35
C TRP A 34 -25.80 -11.43 -5.06
N ASP A 35 -25.93 -11.21 -6.37
CA ASP A 35 -24.88 -10.65 -7.22
C ASP A 35 -24.94 -9.10 -7.30
N PHE A 36 -25.99 -8.48 -6.74
CA PHE A 36 -26.19 -7.02 -6.74
C PHE A 36 -26.90 -6.53 -5.47
N LEU A 37 -26.56 -5.32 -5.01
CA LEU A 37 -27.25 -4.62 -3.93
C LEU A 37 -28.50 -3.92 -4.49
N SER A 38 -29.69 -4.28 -4.02
CA SER A 38 -30.94 -3.61 -4.39
C SER A 38 -31.21 -2.38 -3.51
N LYS A 39 -31.81 -1.32 -4.08
CA LYS A 39 -32.13 -0.07 -3.37
C LYS A 39 -33.03 -0.27 -2.13
N ASP A 40 -33.84 -1.32 -2.10
CA ASP A 40 -34.71 -1.67 -0.98
C ASP A 40 -33.92 -2.21 0.25
N THR A 41 -32.75 -2.79 0.00
CA THR A 41 -31.88 -3.37 1.03
C THR A 41 -31.06 -2.31 1.75
N VAL A 42 -30.71 -1.24 1.04
CA VAL A 42 -30.08 -0.03 1.60
C VAL A 42 -31.02 0.66 2.59
N SER A 43 -32.34 0.53 2.40
CA SER A 43 -33.35 1.18 3.24
C SER A 43 -33.72 0.39 4.51
N SER A 44 -33.41 -0.91 4.60
CA SER A 44 -33.69 -1.73 5.81
C SER A 44 -32.79 -2.97 5.91
N PRO A 45 -31.47 -2.79 6.14
CA PRO A 45 -30.56 -3.91 6.31
C PRO A 45 -30.85 -4.63 7.64
N VAL A 46 -31.40 -5.84 7.61
CA VAL A 46 -31.66 -6.61 8.85
C VAL A 46 -30.46 -7.52 9.16
N ARG A 47 -29.97 -8.27 8.17
CA ARG A 47 -28.80 -9.17 8.26
C ARG A 47 -28.12 -9.34 6.89
N LEU A 48 -27.05 -8.59 6.66
CA LEU A 48 -26.36 -8.53 5.36
C LEU A 48 -24.86 -8.84 5.52
N LEU A 49 -24.36 -9.80 4.78
CA LEU A 49 -22.93 -10.02 4.57
C LEU A 49 -22.53 -9.38 3.24
N GLN A 50 -21.55 -8.48 3.26
CA GLN A 50 -20.90 -7.96 2.06
C GLN A 50 -19.54 -8.64 1.94
N TRP A 51 -19.40 -9.57 0.99
CA TRP A 51 -18.15 -10.27 0.69
C TRP A 51 -17.73 -10.05 -0.76
N ALA A 52 -17.16 -8.88 -1.01
CA ALA A 52 -16.83 -8.38 -2.34
C ALA A 52 -15.48 -7.64 -2.35
N THR A 53 -15.02 -7.26 -3.56
CA THR A 53 -13.86 -6.38 -3.75
C THR A 53 -14.09 -5.01 -3.09
N TYR A 54 -13.02 -4.37 -2.59
CA TYR A 54 -13.08 -3.07 -1.91
C TYR A 54 -13.94 -2.01 -2.62
N ASP A 55 -13.83 -1.91 -3.94
CA ASP A 55 -14.55 -0.91 -4.75
C ASP A 55 -16.04 -1.21 -4.93
N ALA A 56 -16.45 -2.46 -4.71
CA ALA A 56 -17.84 -2.91 -4.83
C ALA A 56 -18.58 -2.91 -3.49
N LEU A 57 -17.86 -2.73 -2.37
CA LEU A 57 -18.43 -2.67 -1.03
C LEU A 57 -19.10 -1.31 -0.81
N ASP A 58 -20.25 -1.35 -0.14
CA ASP A 58 -20.89 -0.14 0.38
C ASP A 58 -20.33 0.14 1.79
N HIS A 59 -19.41 1.10 1.85
CA HIS A 59 -18.72 1.49 3.08
C HIS A 59 -19.65 2.27 4.02
N ASP A 60 -20.59 3.06 3.48
CA ASP A 60 -21.61 3.81 4.23
C ASP A 60 -22.48 2.86 5.05
N LEU A 61 -22.93 1.75 4.45
CA LEU A 61 -23.70 0.71 5.15
C LEU A 61 -22.88 0.05 6.26
N THR A 62 -21.58 -0.10 6.07
CA THR A 62 -20.67 -0.68 7.06
C THR A 62 -20.47 0.29 8.25
N CYS A 63 -20.44 1.59 7.98
CA CYS A 63 -20.34 2.65 8.98
C CYS A 63 -21.67 2.99 9.66
N SER A 64 -22.80 2.55 9.11
CA SER A 64 -24.12 2.81 9.68
C SER A 64 -24.29 2.14 11.05
N HIS A 65 -24.63 2.94 12.07
CA HIS A 65 -24.72 2.51 13.46
C HIS A 65 -26.13 2.08 13.89
N ASP A 66 -26.99 1.63 12.97
CA ASP A 66 -28.31 1.13 13.36
C ASP A 66 -28.18 -0.14 14.22
N PRO A 67 -28.55 -0.11 15.52
CA PRO A 67 -28.42 -1.26 16.41
C PRO A 67 -29.27 -2.46 15.97
N ALA A 68 -30.27 -2.24 15.12
CA ALA A 68 -31.13 -3.28 14.56
C ALA A 68 -30.53 -3.97 13.32
N SER A 69 -29.55 -3.33 12.67
CA SER A 69 -28.93 -3.82 11.44
C SER A 69 -27.65 -4.60 11.73
N ARG A 70 -27.62 -5.88 11.34
CA ARG A 70 -26.39 -6.69 11.38
C ARG A 70 -25.78 -6.76 9.99
N VAL A 71 -25.03 -5.72 9.60
CA VAL A 71 -24.17 -5.77 8.40
C VAL A 71 -22.82 -6.35 8.80
N LEU A 72 -22.19 -7.18 7.97
CA LEU A 72 -20.79 -7.61 8.11
C LEU A 72 -20.06 -7.36 6.78
N SER A 73 -18.92 -6.69 6.81
CA SER A 73 -18.12 -6.39 5.61
C SER A 73 -16.82 -7.22 5.57
N SER A 74 -16.36 -7.58 4.38
CA SER A 74 -15.10 -8.29 4.13
C SER A 74 -13.86 -7.39 4.04
N SER A 75 -13.99 -6.09 4.30
CA SER A 75 -12.87 -5.16 4.40
C SER A 75 -13.09 -4.12 5.49
N TYR A 76 -12.01 -3.65 6.11
CA TYR A 76 -12.02 -2.41 6.89
C TYR A 76 -11.97 -1.20 5.96
N VAL A 77 -12.59 -0.10 6.39
CA VAL A 77 -12.62 1.18 5.64
C VAL A 77 -11.26 1.87 5.68
N ILE A 78 -10.69 2.05 6.88
CA ILE A 78 -9.41 2.77 7.07
C ILE A 78 -8.31 1.78 7.45
N ARG A 79 -7.65 1.23 6.43
CA ARG A 79 -6.57 0.23 6.55
C ARG A 79 -5.19 0.71 6.07
N LYS A 80 -5.08 1.97 5.63
CA LYS A 80 -3.87 2.55 5.00
C LYS A 80 -2.60 2.44 5.86
N ALA A 81 -2.72 2.43 7.18
CA ALA A 81 -1.58 2.24 8.09
C ALA A 81 -0.82 0.93 7.85
N LEU A 82 -1.51 -0.14 7.47
CA LEU A 82 -0.90 -1.46 7.29
C LEU A 82 -0.48 -1.67 5.83
N ILE A 83 -1.37 -1.33 4.89
CA ILE A 83 -1.24 -1.79 3.49
C ILE A 83 -0.31 -0.93 2.63
N ARG A 84 0.08 0.26 3.10
CA ARG A 84 0.98 1.18 2.39
C ARG A 84 2.33 1.20 3.08
N LYS A 85 3.42 1.00 2.32
CA LYS A 85 4.77 0.80 2.87
C LYS A 85 5.26 1.98 3.73
N HIS A 86 5.07 3.22 3.27
CA HIS A 86 5.47 4.42 4.02
C HIS A 86 4.66 4.56 5.33
N TYR A 87 3.34 4.41 5.27
CA TYR A 87 2.49 4.45 6.46
C TYR A 87 2.82 3.33 7.45
N LEU A 88 3.12 2.12 6.97
CA LEU A 88 3.53 0.97 7.79
C LEU A 88 4.85 1.25 8.50
N SER A 89 5.84 1.79 7.78
CA SER A 89 7.14 2.18 8.36
C SER A 89 6.95 3.19 9.49
N ARG A 90 6.22 4.28 9.22
CA ARG A 90 5.93 5.34 10.19
C ARG A 90 5.17 4.81 11.40
N CYS A 91 4.26 3.88 11.18
CA CYS A 91 3.51 3.21 12.24
C CYS A 91 4.39 2.39 13.18
N ILE A 92 5.28 1.60 12.61
CA ILE A 92 6.22 0.79 13.39
C ILE A 92 7.21 1.70 14.13
N HIS A 93 7.74 2.74 13.48
CA HIS A 93 8.66 3.69 14.11
C HIS A 93 8.03 4.36 15.34
N ASN A 94 6.81 4.91 15.20
CA ASN A 94 6.08 5.56 16.29
C ASN A 94 5.73 4.60 17.44
N TYR A 95 5.52 3.33 17.15
CA TYR A 95 5.30 2.31 18.17
C TYR A 95 6.61 1.94 18.90
N LEU A 96 7.71 1.79 18.16
CA LEU A 96 9.02 1.44 18.72
C LEU A 96 9.60 2.52 19.62
N THR A 97 9.30 3.80 19.38
CA THR A 97 9.70 4.89 20.30
C THR A 97 9.07 4.75 21.68
N LYS A 98 7.86 4.18 21.77
CA LYS A 98 7.18 3.91 23.04
C LYS A 98 7.50 2.52 23.60
N HIS A 99 7.77 1.55 22.74
CA HIS A 99 7.97 0.15 23.07
C HIS A 99 9.31 -0.39 22.53
N PRO A 100 10.45 0.04 23.09
CA PRO A 100 11.77 -0.34 22.59
C PRO A 100 12.07 -1.83 22.72
N ASP A 101 11.46 -2.51 23.70
CA ASP A 101 11.63 -3.94 23.97
C ASP A 101 10.80 -4.84 23.04
N SER A 102 10.03 -4.27 22.10
CA SER A 102 9.19 -5.05 21.19
C SER A 102 10.02 -5.90 20.22
N VAL A 103 9.44 -7.02 19.79
CA VAL A 103 10.02 -7.94 18.79
C VAL A 103 10.19 -7.26 17.42
N LEU A 104 9.40 -6.20 17.16
CA LEU A 104 9.45 -5.42 15.92
C LEU A 104 10.82 -4.77 15.68
N THR A 105 11.55 -4.38 16.73
CA THR A 105 12.88 -3.75 16.62
C THR A 105 13.86 -4.62 15.84
N ARG A 106 13.72 -5.95 15.95
CA ARG A 106 14.57 -6.93 15.26
C ARG A 106 13.89 -7.57 14.07
N SER A 107 12.58 -7.46 13.95
CA SER A 107 11.77 -8.19 12.98
C SER A 107 11.28 -7.32 11.83
N VAL A 108 11.66 -6.05 11.77
CA VAL A 108 11.33 -5.14 10.68
C VAL A 108 12.63 -4.50 10.19
N PRO A 109 12.95 -4.53 8.89
CA PRO A 109 14.09 -3.80 8.34
C PRO A 109 13.91 -2.30 8.52
N ARG A 110 15.02 -1.58 8.77
CA ARG A 110 14.94 -0.11 8.85
C ARG A 110 14.48 0.45 7.52
N THR A 111 13.56 1.40 7.60
CA THR A 111 12.86 1.94 6.45
C THR A 111 12.74 3.45 6.61
N TRP A 112 13.09 4.19 5.57
CA TRP A 112 13.02 5.64 5.48
C TRP A 112 12.02 6.04 4.40
N GLU A 113 11.23 7.06 4.68
CA GLU A 113 10.32 7.66 3.72
C GLU A 113 11.00 8.85 3.04
N LEU A 114 10.73 9.02 1.75
CA LEU A 114 11.33 10.03 0.92
C LEU A 114 10.23 10.63 0.05
N GLU A 115 10.13 11.95 0.04
CA GLU A 115 9.26 12.70 -0.85
C GLU A 115 10.13 13.62 -1.69
N LEU A 116 10.16 13.37 -3.00
CA LEU A 116 11.01 14.07 -3.95
C LEU A 116 10.17 14.53 -5.14
N SER A 117 10.36 15.78 -5.55
CA SER A 117 9.83 16.28 -6.82
C SER A 117 10.87 16.19 -7.93
N PHE A 118 12.16 16.40 -7.60
CA PHE A 118 13.30 16.39 -8.53
C PHE A 118 14.55 15.79 -7.88
N ALA A 119 15.48 15.24 -8.67
CA ALA A 119 16.72 14.63 -8.20
C ALA A 119 17.64 15.62 -7.48
N ASP A 120 17.64 16.89 -7.88
CA ASP A 120 18.45 17.95 -7.26
C ASP A 120 18.06 18.24 -5.79
N GLU A 121 16.84 17.87 -5.36
CA GLU A 121 16.38 18.02 -3.97
C GLU A 121 16.99 16.97 -3.03
N LEU A 122 17.62 15.92 -3.58
CA LEU A 122 18.15 14.81 -2.80
C LEU A 122 19.25 15.24 -1.82
N ASP A 123 20.07 16.24 -2.19
CA ASP A 123 21.12 16.82 -1.33
C ASP A 123 20.55 17.48 -0.07
N GLU A 124 19.41 18.16 -0.19
CA GLU A 124 18.73 18.77 0.95
C GLU A 124 18.17 17.69 1.89
N LEU A 125 17.60 16.63 1.32
CA LEU A 125 17.03 15.51 2.07
C LEU A 125 18.09 14.68 2.80
N TRP A 126 19.30 14.54 2.25
CA TRP A 126 20.44 13.92 2.95
C TRP A 126 20.80 14.62 4.25
N SER A 127 20.55 15.93 4.32
CA SER A 127 20.91 16.76 5.47
C SER A 127 19.82 16.79 6.54
N ASP A 128 18.55 16.64 6.16
CA ASP A 128 17.40 16.71 7.07
C ASP A 128 16.83 15.30 7.35
N ASP A 129 15.89 14.82 6.52
CA ASP A 129 15.12 13.59 6.76
C ASP A 129 15.95 12.29 6.67
N LEU A 130 16.98 12.28 5.82
CA LEU A 130 17.86 11.12 5.60
C LEU A 130 19.17 11.19 6.37
N TYR A 131 19.33 12.09 7.35
CA TYR A 131 20.57 12.22 8.13
C TYR A 131 21.04 10.89 8.76
N ASP A 132 20.11 10.13 9.33
CA ASP A 132 20.39 8.81 9.94
C ASP A 132 20.84 7.75 8.92
N LEU A 133 20.38 7.86 7.68
CA LEU A 133 20.77 6.99 6.58
C LEU A 133 22.13 7.42 6.04
N SER A 134 22.32 8.72 5.84
CA SER A 134 23.56 9.36 5.44
C SER A 134 24.73 8.90 6.31
N GLU A 135 24.57 8.94 7.65
CA GLU A 135 25.61 8.49 8.59
C GLU A 135 25.90 6.97 8.48
N GLN A 136 24.89 6.16 8.11
CA GLN A 136 25.06 4.72 7.94
C GLN A 136 25.74 4.36 6.62
N VAL A 137 25.43 5.09 5.55
CA VAL A 137 26.08 4.94 4.24
C VAL A 137 27.53 5.41 4.31
N GLU A 138 27.80 6.54 4.96
CA GLU A 138 29.16 7.09 5.14
C GLU A 138 30.07 6.20 6.00
N LYS A 139 29.51 5.41 6.93
CA LYS A 139 30.28 4.39 7.67
C LYS A 139 30.89 3.34 6.75
N GLY A 140 30.43 3.22 5.50
CA GLY A 140 31.07 2.43 4.45
C GLY A 140 31.11 0.94 4.75
N ASP A 141 30.10 0.41 5.44
CA ASP A 141 30.03 -1.02 5.74
C ASP A 141 29.75 -1.81 4.45
N PRO A 142 30.70 -2.63 3.95
CA PRO A 142 30.54 -3.35 2.69
C PRO A 142 29.47 -4.45 2.76
N SER A 143 28.95 -4.76 3.96
CA SER A 143 27.95 -5.81 4.16
C SER A 143 26.50 -5.30 4.06
N LYS A 144 26.29 -3.98 4.11
CA LYS A 144 24.96 -3.36 4.14
C LYS A 144 24.57 -2.86 2.76
N TRP A 145 23.35 -3.17 2.36
CA TRP A 145 22.77 -2.75 1.10
C TRP A 145 21.40 -2.16 1.38
N TRP A 146 20.94 -1.30 0.49
CA TRP A 146 19.61 -0.70 0.56
C TRP A 146 18.84 -0.96 -0.73
N ILE A 147 17.52 -1.02 -0.60
CA ILE A 147 16.60 -1.16 -1.73
C ILE A 147 15.70 0.07 -1.78
N LEU A 148 15.73 0.76 -2.91
CA LEU A 148 14.79 1.84 -3.24
C LEU A 148 13.50 1.20 -3.78
N LYS A 149 12.37 1.60 -3.20
CA LYS A 149 11.04 1.14 -3.59
C LYS A 149 10.16 2.34 -3.91
N PRO A 150 9.63 2.47 -5.13
CA PRO A 150 8.66 3.51 -5.43
C PRO A 150 7.34 3.23 -4.71
N GLY A 151 6.69 4.26 -4.18
CA GLY A 151 5.50 4.14 -3.33
C GLY A 151 4.22 3.70 -4.07
N MET A 152 4.17 3.90 -5.39
CA MET A 152 3.04 3.52 -6.25
C MET A 152 3.47 2.81 -7.54
N ALA A 153 4.61 2.11 -7.53
CA ALA A 153 5.00 1.28 -8.67
C ALA A 153 4.34 -0.10 -8.63
N ASP A 154 3.83 -0.53 -9.79
CA ASP A 154 3.24 -1.84 -9.98
C ASP A 154 4.31 -2.93 -10.13
N ARG A 155 4.00 -4.15 -9.66
CA ARG A 155 4.68 -5.42 -10.00
C ARG A 155 6.21 -5.48 -9.83
N GLY A 156 6.82 -4.55 -9.10
CA GLY A 156 8.27 -4.51 -8.87
C GLY A 156 9.05 -3.64 -9.86
N MET A 157 8.35 -2.83 -10.65
CA MET A 157 8.95 -1.78 -11.47
C MET A 157 9.62 -0.72 -10.59
N GLY A 158 10.73 -0.14 -11.05
CA GLY A 158 11.46 0.91 -10.32
C GLY A 158 12.14 0.45 -9.02
N LEU A 159 12.20 -0.86 -8.74
CA LEU A 159 13.02 -1.38 -7.66
C LEU A 159 14.49 -1.26 -8.05
N ARG A 160 15.30 -0.63 -7.20
CA ARG A 160 16.74 -0.49 -7.41
C ARG A 160 17.50 -0.82 -6.14
N LEU A 161 18.68 -1.43 -6.27
CA LEU A 161 19.58 -1.73 -5.16
C LEU A 161 20.75 -0.74 -5.20
N PHE A 162 21.15 -0.22 -4.05
CA PHE A 162 22.27 0.71 -3.95
C PHE A 162 23.09 0.46 -2.69
N HIS A 163 24.36 0.88 -2.74
CA HIS A 163 25.31 0.80 -1.64
C HIS A 163 25.85 2.18 -1.26
N THR A 164 26.06 3.06 -2.23
CA THR A 164 26.64 4.40 -2.02
C THR A 164 25.60 5.50 -2.22
N LYS A 165 25.95 6.74 -1.85
CA LYS A 165 25.09 7.91 -2.10
C LYS A 165 25.05 8.23 -3.60
N GLU A 166 26.21 8.11 -4.24
CA GLU A 166 26.41 8.33 -5.66
C GLU A 166 25.58 7.35 -6.50
N ASP A 167 25.45 6.09 -6.05
CA ASP A 167 24.55 5.12 -6.68
C ASP A 167 23.09 5.59 -6.65
N LEU A 168 22.65 6.20 -5.54
CA LEU A 168 21.27 6.67 -5.38
C LEU A 168 21.00 7.89 -6.26
N GLU A 169 21.94 8.84 -6.29
CA GLU A 169 21.88 10.01 -7.19
C GLU A 169 21.82 9.57 -8.66
N ALA A 170 22.65 8.60 -9.06
CA ALA A 170 22.63 8.06 -10.41
C ALA A 170 21.29 7.41 -10.76
N ILE A 171 20.66 6.69 -9.82
CA ILE A 171 19.32 6.09 -10.01
C ILE A 171 18.25 7.17 -10.26
N PHE A 172 18.27 8.28 -9.51
CA PHE A 172 17.30 9.35 -9.72
C PHE A 172 17.55 10.14 -11.01
N GLN A 173 18.81 10.34 -11.40
CA GLN A 173 19.16 10.95 -12.69
C GLN A 173 18.75 10.07 -13.89
N GLU A 174 18.82 8.75 -13.76
CA GLU A 174 18.31 7.80 -14.77
C GLU A 174 16.80 8.01 -14.98
N PHE A 175 16.03 8.05 -13.88
CA PHE A 175 14.57 8.25 -13.99
C PHE A 175 14.18 9.59 -14.61
N GLU A 176 14.95 10.66 -14.37
CA GLU A 176 14.70 11.96 -15.01
C GLU A 176 15.12 12.03 -16.48
N GLN A 177 16.19 11.32 -16.87
CA GLN A 177 16.63 11.28 -18.28
C GLN A 177 15.63 10.51 -19.15
N ASP A 178 15.12 9.38 -18.64
CA ASP A 178 14.10 8.58 -19.32
C ASP A 178 12.78 9.39 -19.50
N ASP A 179 12.46 10.30 -18.59
CA ASP A 179 11.31 11.22 -18.70
C ASP A 179 11.48 12.25 -19.84
N SER A 180 12.71 12.54 -20.28
CA SER A 180 13.01 13.58 -21.28
C SER A 180 13.18 13.07 -22.72
N ASP A 181 13.46 11.78 -22.89
CA ASP A 181 13.74 11.15 -24.20
C ASP A 181 12.49 10.52 -24.85
N GLU A 182 11.32 10.52 -24.20
CA GLU A 182 10.06 10.02 -24.79
C GLU A 182 9.55 10.83 -26.00
N ASP A 183 10.12 12.01 -26.28
CA ASP A 183 9.72 12.85 -27.43
C ASP A 183 10.52 12.58 -28.73
N ASP A 184 11.60 11.78 -28.70
CA ASP A 184 12.51 11.63 -29.86
C ASP A 184 13.07 10.19 -30.04
N GLU A 185 12.27 9.15 -30.29
CA GLU A 185 12.70 8.04 -31.19
C GLU A 185 11.55 7.12 -31.64
N GLU A 186 10.98 7.40 -32.83
CA GLU A 186 10.36 6.35 -33.66
C GLU A 186 11.46 5.39 -34.16
N GLY A 187 11.71 4.33 -33.39
CA GLY A 187 12.19 3.06 -33.93
C GLY A 187 13.58 2.60 -33.49
N ARG A 188 13.67 1.95 -32.31
CA ARG A 188 14.64 0.89 -32.03
C ARG A 188 13.99 -0.24 -31.22
N GLY A 189 14.43 -1.47 -31.54
CA GLY A 189 13.66 -2.69 -31.35
C GLY A 189 13.53 -3.20 -29.91
N GLU A 190 12.48 -4.01 -29.76
CA GLU A 190 12.20 -4.93 -28.66
C GLU A 190 13.44 -5.74 -28.26
N GLU A 191 13.96 -5.52 -27.05
CA GLU A 191 14.64 -6.49 -26.14
C GLU A 191 15.45 -5.76 -25.02
N GLY A 192 14.85 -4.75 -24.39
CA GLY A 192 15.28 -4.22 -23.10
C GLY A 192 14.13 -4.37 -22.11
N HIS A 193 14.34 -5.08 -21.00
CA HIS A 193 13.32 -5.28 -19.98
C HIS A 193 13.18 -3.97 -19.19
N ASP A 194 12.50 -2.99 -19.78
CA ASP A 194 12.51 -1.63 -19.30
C ASP A 194 11.78 -1.55 -17.96
N THR A 195 12.54 -1.34 -16.89
CA THR A 195 12.01 -1.16 -15.52
C THR A 195 12.02 0.30 -15.12
N ALA A 196 12.26 1.20 -16.08
CA ALA A 196 12.18 2.64 -15.92
C ALA A 196 10.78 3.01 -15.43
N VAL A 197 10.73 3.92 -14.46
CA VAL A 197 9.49 4.41 -13.88
C VAL A 197 9.53 5.91 -13.95
N VAL A 198 8.51 6.48 -14.58
CA VAL A 198 8.36 7.91 -14.78
C VAL A 198 8.33 8.62 -13.42
N THR A 199 9.39 9.35 -13.10
CA THR A 199 9.55 10.08 -11.82
C THR A 199 8.46 11.12 -11.63
N SER A 200 8.02 11.77 -12.71
CA SER A 200 6.97 12.81 -12.64
C SER A 200 5.62 12.33 -12.06
N GLN A 201 5.35 11.02 -12.08
CA GLN A 201 4.14 10.42 -11.51
C GLN A 201 4.31 9.92 -10.07
N LEU A 202 5.56 9.72 -9.61
CA LEU A 202 5.87 9.12 -8.32
C LEU A 202 6.66 10.09 -7.43
N ARG A 203 5.94 10.75 -6.51
CA ARG A 203 6.57 11.67 -5.54
C ARG A 203 7.08 10.97 -4.28
N HIS A 204 6.55 9.79 -3.95
CA HIS A 204 6.86 9.09 -2.71
C HIS A 204 7.70 7.85 -2.96
N PHE A 205 8.88 7.81 -2.36
CA PHE A 205 9.79 6.67 -2.36
C PHE A 205 10.00 6.15 -0.95
N VAL A 206 10.42 4.89 -0.86
CA VAL A 206 10.73 4.24 0.40
C VAL A 206 12.07 3.55 0.25
N ILE A 207 13.03 3.94 1.07
CA ILE A 207 14.34 3.26 1.17
C ILE A 207 14.22 2.24 2.29
N GLN A 208 14.53 0.98 1.99
CA GLN A 208 14.51 -0.09 2.98
C GLN A 208 15.86 -0.80 3.05
N GLU A 209 16.28 -1.19 4.24
CA GLU A 209 17.48 -2.01 4.43
C GLU A 209 17.30 -3.37 3.74
N TYR A 210 18.26 -3.72 2.89
CA TYR A 210 18.28 -4.99 2.18
C TYR A 210 18.85 -6.11 3.05
N ILE A 211 18.17 -7.26 3.08
CA ILE A 211 18.60 -8.42 3.85
C ILE A 211 19.62 -9.22 3.04
N SER A 212 20.91 -8.98 3.30
CA SER A 212 22.04 -9.64 2.61
C SER A 212 22.26 -11.12 2.99
N ASN A 213 21.69 -11.58 4.11
CA ASN A 213 21.85 -12.96 4.60
C ASN A 213 20.52 -13.74 4.64
N PRO A 214 19.83 -13.94 3.50
CA PRO A 214 18.59 -14.70 3.48
C PRO A 214 18.85 -16.19 3.75
N LEU A 215 17.81 -16.87 4.25
CA LEU A 215 17.76 -18.33 4.24
C LEU A 215 17.66 -18.83 2.79
N LEU A 216 18.57 -19.71 2.40
CA LEU A 216 18.76 -20.25 1.07
C LEU A 216 18.46 -21.74 1.13
N LEU A 217 17.47 -22.13 0.37
CA LEU A 217 17.03 -23.51 0.21
C LEU A 217 16.90 -23.80 -1.29
N ASP A 218 16.98 -25.07 -1.65
CA ASP A 218 16.72 -25.51 -3.01
C ASP A 218 15.30 -26.14 -3.09
N PRO A 219 14.38 -25.58 -3.91
CA PRO A 219 13.04 -26.14 -4.08
C PRO A 219 13.05 -27.53 -4.75
N ALA A 220 14.15 -27.96 -5.37
CA ALA A 220 14.30 -29.27 -6.00
C ALA A 220 14.56 -30.42 -5.00
N GLU A 221 14.91 -30.12 -3.74
CA GLU A 221 15.09 -31.14 -2.69
C GLU A 221 13.79 -31.78 -2.20
N ALA A 222 12.67 -31.08 -2.41
CA ALA A 222 11.31 -31.57 -2.19
C ALA A 222 10.67 -31.82 -3.58
N PRO A 223 10.97 -32.98 -4.21
CA PRO A 223 10.49 -33.27 -5.56
C PRO A 223 8.96 -33.40 -5.58
N LEU A 224 8.35 -32.86 -6.63
CA LEU A 224 6.89 -32.79 -6.84
C LEU A 224 6.29 -34.12 -7.30
N ASP A 225 7.01 -34.83 -8.16
CA ASP A 225 6.78 -36.24 -8.49
C ASP A 225 7.76 -37.08 -7.66
N ASP A 226 7.52 -38.38 -7.48
CA ASP A 226 8.45 -39.36 -6.84
C ASP A 226 9.84 -39.48 -7.54
N ALA A 227 10.28 -38.44 -8.25
CA ALA A 227 11.60 -38.25 -8.82
C ALA A 227 12.69 -38.37 -7.75
N LEU A 228 13.80 -38.97 -8.16
CA LEU A 228 15.00 -39.12 -7.34
C LEU A 228 15.47 -37.75 -6.85
N LYS A 229 15.64 -37.63 -5.53
CA LYS A 229 16.24 -36.43 -4.92
C LYS A 229 17.56 -36.11 -5.63
N PRO A 230 17.76 -34.87 -6.11
CA PRO A 230 18.99 -34.50 -6.81
C PRO A 230 20.23 -34.76 -5.93
N ALA A 231 21.33 -35.10 -6.58
CA ALA A 231 22.59 -35.33 -5.89
C ALA A 231 23.05 -34.04 -5.21
N ARG A 232 23.68 -34.17 -4.03
CA ARG A 232 24.10 -33.04 -3.18
C ARG A 232 25.03 -32.03 -3.87
N SER A 233 25.68 -32.40 -4.97
CA SER A 233 26.54 -31.53 -5.78
C SER A 233 25.79 -30.50 -6.61
N ASP A 234 24.52 -30.76 -6.90
CA ASP A 234 23.75 -30.01 -7.91
C ASP A 234 22.82 -28.97 -7.28
N LEU A 235 22.80 -28.93 -5.94
CA LEU A 235 21.94 -28.04 -5.17
C LEU A 235 22.34 -26.58 -5.33
N ARG A 236 21.35 -25.72 -5.50
CA ARG A 236 21.50 -24.27 -5.65
C ARG A 236 20.61 -23.55 -4.65
N GLY A 237 21.20 -22.65 -3.87
CA GLY A 237 20.45 -21.84 -2.90
C GLY A 237 19.64 -20.77 -3.60
N HIS A 238 18.31 -20.84 -3.48
CA HIS A 238 17.40 -19.82 -3.98
C HIS A 238 16.88 -18.98 -2.81
N LYS A 239 16.70 -17.69 -3.05
CA LYS A 239 16.08 -16.79 -2.08
C LYS A 239 14.58 -17.04 -2.10
N PHE A 240 13.92 -16.95 -0.95
CA PHE A 240 12.47 -17.03 -0.89
C PHE A 240 11.90 -16.05 0.13
N HIS A 241 10.63 -15.69 -0.08
CA HIS A 241 9.82 -15.01 0.91
C HIS A 241 8.64 -15.91 1.31
N LEU A 242 8.14 -15.71 2.51
CA LEU A 242 6.99 -16.41 3.07
C LEU A 242 5.76 -15.53 2.92
N ARG A 243 4.75 -16.03 2.20
CA ARG A 243 3.40 -15.45 2.16
C ARG A 243 2.55 -16.12 3.22
N VAL A 244 2.15 -15.33 4.21
CA VAL A 244 1.32 -15.75 5.34
C VAL A 244 -0.05 -15.11 5.21
N TYR A 245 -1.11 -15.90 5.25
CA TYR A 245 -2.48 -15.37 5.29
C TYR A 245 -2.89 -15.06 6.72
N CYS A 246 -3.42 -13.87 6.93
CA CYS A 246 -3.85 -13.36 8.23
C CYS A 246 -5.26 -12.79 8.11
N VAL A 247 -6.13 -13.10 9.08
CA VAL A 247 -7.52 -12.66 9.10
C VAL A 247 -7.72 -11.79 10.33
N ALA A 248 -8.06 -10.53 10.15
CA ALA A 248 -8.51 -9.67 11.23
C ALA A 248 -10.04 -9.70 11.30
N PHE A 249 -10.59 -9.78 12.50
CA PHE A 249 -12.03 -9.86 12.74
C PHE A 249 -12.48 -8.86 13.80
N GLY A 250 -13.56 -8.15 13.47
CA GLY A 250 -14.26 -7.20 14.34
C GLY A 250 -13.32 -6.11 14.87
N ALA A 251 -13.49 -5.77 16.14
CA ALA A 251 -12.67 -4.77 16.83
C ALA A 251 -11.29 -5.33 17.28
N ILE A 252 -10.68 -6.19 16.47
CA ILE A 252 -9.32 -6.76 16.59
C ILE A 252 -9.22 -8.05 17.41
N LYS A 253 -9.77 -9.12 16.82
CA LYS A 253 -9.17 -10.44 16.93
C LYS A 253 -8.34 -10.68 15.66
N VAL A 254 -7.14 -11.24 15.78
CA VAL A 254 -6.25 -11.52 14.63
C VAL A 254 -5.89 -13.00 14.62
N TYR A 255 -6.11 -13.64 13.48
CA TYR A 255 -5.85 -15.06 13.25
C TYR A 255 -4.82 -15.23 12.12
N VAL A 256 -3.84 -16.10 12.33
CA VAL A 256 -2.83 -16.46 11.32
C VAL A 256 -3.10 -17.86 10.82
N TYR A 257 -3.06 -18.04 9.51
CA TYR A 257 -3.20 -19.35 8.90
C TYR A 257 -1.89 -20.14 8.96
N GLU A 258 -1.93 -21.37 9.46
CA GLU A 258 -0.72 -22.17 9.74
C GLU A 258 -0.02 -22.69 8.48
N ARG A 259 -0.75 -22.82 7.36
CA ARG A 259 -0.18 -23.27 6.09
C ARG A 259 0.46 -22.09 5.34
N ILE A 260 1.72 -21.88 5.62
CA ILE A 260 2.52 -20.79 5.05
C ILE A 260 3.09 -21.20 3.69
N LEU A 261 3.01 -20.30 2.72
CA LEU A 261 3.57 -20.49 1.38
C LEU A 261 4.98 -19.89 1.32
N ALA A 262 5.93 -20.63 0.75
CA ALA A 262 7.27 -20.18 0.42
C ALA A 262 7.36 -19.95 -1.09
N LEU A 263 7.72 -18.73 -1.49
CA LEU A 263 7.81 -18.28 -2.88
C LEU A 263 9.26 -17.98 -3.21
N PHE A 264 9.83 -18.80 -4.10
CA PHE A 264 11.25 -18.82 -4.45
C PHE A 264 11.58 -17.90 -5.63
N SER A 265 12.82 -17.38 -5.65
CA SER A 265 13.41 -16.72 -6.82
C SER A 265 13.59 -17.70 -7.97
N ALA A 266 13.43 -17.23 -9.21
CA ALA A 266 13.67 -18.05 -10.40
C ALA A 266 15.16 -18.41 -10.56
N VAL A 267 16.04 -17.48 -10.16
CA VAL A 267 17.50 -17.60 -10.26
C VAL A 267 18.11 -17.87 -8.87
N PRO A 268 19.18 -18.68 -8.77
CA PRO A 268 19.92 -18.87 -7.53
C PRO A 268 20.44 -17.55 -6.96
N TYR A 269 20.41 -17.43 -5.64
CA TYR A 269 20.85 -16.22 -4.97
C TYR A 269 22.36 -16.01 -5.12
N VAL A 270 22.73 -14.82 -5.57
CA VAL A 270 24.10 -14.32 -5.55
C VAL A 270 24.09 -13.08 -4.67
N PRO A 271 25.05 -12.91 -3.73
CA PRO A 271 25.16 -11.66 -2.97
C PRO A 271 25.34 -10.47 -3.92
N PRO A 272 24.70 -9.32 -3.66
CA PRO A 272 24.85 -8.15 -4.51
C PRO A 272 26.33 -7.75 -4.54
N LYS A 273 26.82 -7.45 -5.74
CA LYS A 273 28.17 -6.92 -5.99
C LYS A 273 28.00 -5.73 -6.90
N SER A 274 28.64 -4.61 -6.56
CA SER A 274 28.86 -3.52 -7.50
C SER A 274 29.77 -4.06 -8.61
N VAL A 275 29.19 -4.36 -9.77
CA VAL A 275 29.98 -4.62 -10.97
C VAL A 275 30.14 -3.28 -11.65
N ASP A 276 31.39 -2.82 -11.82
CA ASP A 276 31.69 -1.68 -12.68
C ASP A 276 31.29 -2.08 -14.12
N GLY A 277 30.10 -1.67 -14.55
CA GLY A 277 29.67 -1.82 -15.93
C GLY A 277 30.58 -1.00 -16.86
N GLU A 278 30.81 -1.49 -18.09
CA GLU A 278 31.64 -0.82 -19.11
C GLU A 278 31.12 0.57 -19.56
N GLN A 279 30.03 1.07 -18.96
CA GLN A 279 29.44 2.39 -19.21
C GLN A 279 29.12 3.19 -17.93
N GLY A 280 29.79 2.92 -16.81
CA GLY A 280 29.69 3.78 -15.61
C GLY A 280 28.37 3.70 -14.84
N THR A 281 27.43 2.84 -15.24
CA THR A 281 26.21 2.53 -14.48
C THR A 281 26.33 1.14 -13.83
N PRO A 282 26.17 1.03 -12.50
CA PRO A 282 26.12 -0.25 -11.81
C PRO A 282 24.75 -0.91 -12.03
N SER A 283 24.56 -1.59 -13.17
CA SER A 283 23.35 -2.40 -13.39
C SER A 283 23.47 -3.72 -12.61
N ILE A 284 22.83 -3.78 -11.44
CA ILE A 284 22.70 -5.01 -10.67
C ILE A 284 21.54 -5.81 -11.21
N ASP A 285 21.77 -7.07 -11.61
CA ASP A 285 20.69 -7.98 -11.98
C ASP A 285 19.79 -8.23 -10.76
N LEU A 286 18.53 -7.78 -10.87
CA LEU A 286 17.53 -7.86 -9.81
C LEU A 286 16.83 -9.24 -9.78
N ALA A 287 16.93 -10.05 -10.82
CA ALA A 287 16.27 -11.36 -10.92
C ALA A 287 16.61 -12.34 -9.77
N PRO A 288 17.86 -12.49 -9.29
CA PRO A 288 18.18 -13.34 -8.13
C PRO A 288 17.74 -12.75 -6.79
N HIS A 289 17.39 -11.46 -6.75
CA HIS A 289 17.06 -10.73 -5.52
C HIS A 289 15.56 -10.53 -5.31
N LEU A 290 14.78 -10.55 -6.40
CA LEU A 290 13.33 -10.40 -6.39
C LEU A 290 12.63 -11.75 -6.40
N THR A 291 11.70 -11.90 -5.46
CA THR A 291 10.91 -13.12 -5.28
C THR A 291 9.46 -12.95 -5.74
N ASN A 292 9.16 -11.89 -6.51
CA ASN A 292 7.80 -11.57 -6.93
C ASN A 292 7.31 -12.54 -8.00
N THR A 293 6.22 -13.26 -7.72
CA THR A 293 5.61 -14.24 -8.61
C THR A 293 5.20 -13.64 -9.96
N SER A 294 4.81 -12.36 -10.01
CA SER A 294 4.41 -11.69 -11.25
C SER A 294 5.56 -11.48 -12.24
N LEU A 295 6.81 -11.44 -11.75
CA LEU A 295 8.02 -11.30 -12.58
C LEU A 295 8.63 -12.67 -12.96
N GLN A 296 8.04 -13.78 -12.50
CA GLN A 296 8.67 -15.11 -12.51
C GLN A 296 7.89 -16.14 -13.33
N THR A 297 7.17 -15.67 -14.35
CA THR A 297 6.29 -16.45 -15.24
C THR A 297 6.96 -17.70 -15.83
N GLU A 298 8.29 -17.73 -15.94
CA GLU A 298 9.05 -18.83 -16.57
C GLU A 298 9.19 -20.11 -15.73
N ARG A 299 9.07 -20.06 -14.39
CA ARG A 299 9.16 -21.26 -13.52
C ARG A 299 7.81 -21.76 -12.97
N GLY A 300 6.72 -21.02 -13.17
CA GLY A 300 5.36 -21.43 -12.81
C GLY A 300 5.23 -22.04 -11.40
N GLU A 301 4.52 -23.17 -11.30
CA GLU A 301 4.22 -23.88 -10.04
C GLU A 301 5.45 -24.44 -9.30
N ALA A 302 6.61 -24.52 -9.95
CA ALA A 302 7.82 -25.03 -9.32
C ALA A 302 8.41 -24.06 -8.28
N GLY A 303 8.06 -22.77 -8.36
CA GLY A 303 8.53 -21.73 -7.44
C GLY A 303 7.73 -21.58 -6.14
N VAL A 304 6.56 -22.22 -6.03
CA VAL A 304 5.68 -22.12 -4.84
C VAL A 304 5.64 -23.45 -4.09
N ARG A 305 6.01 -23.42 -2.80
CA ARG A 305 6.04 -24.59 -1.91
C ARG A 305 5.35 -24.30 -0.59
N LEU A 306 4.94 -25.33 0.11
CA LEU A 306 4.55 -25.20 1.51
C LEU A 306 5.78 -25.15 2.39
N LEU A 307 5.76 -24.32 3.42
CA LEU A 307 6.85 -24.29 4.41
C LEU A 307 7.03 -25.65 5.09
N ASP A 308 5.94 -26.38 5.33
CA ASP A 308 5.97 -27.72 5.92
C ASP A 308 6.55 -28.78 4.96
N GLU A 309 6.50 -28.57 3.63
CA GLU A 309 7.16 -29.46 2.63
C GLU A 309 8.68 -29.34 2.67
N LEU A 310 9.21 -28.20 3.13
CA LEU A 310 10.66 -27.90 3.15
C LEU A 310 11.38 -28.47 4.39
N VAL A 311 10.65 -29.17 5.27
CA VAL A 311 11.23 -29.82 6.44
C VAL A 311 12.18 -30.93 6.01
N GLY A 312 13.44 -30.84 6.45
CA GLY A 312 14.51 -31.77 6.10
C GLY A 312 15.42 -31.30 4.96
N SER A 313 15.09 -30.19 4.29
CA SER A 313 15.94 -29.58 3.27
C SER A 313 17.25 -29.05 3.86
N HIS A 314 18.32 -29.05 3.06
CA HIS A 314 19.65 -28.61 3.46
C HIS A 314 19.77 -27.08 3.42
N ILE A 315 20.35 -26.50 4.46
CA ILE A 315 20.56 -25.04 4.58
C ILE A 315 21.85 -24.66 3.87
N LEU A 316 21.71 -23.91 2.78
CA LEU A 316 22.83 -23.47 1.93
C LEU A 316 23.37 -22.08 2.29
N SER A 317 22.72 -21.38 3.24
CA SER A 317 23.12 -20.04 3.72
C SER A 317 24.34 -20.03 4.63
N GLY A 318 24.76 -21.17 5.17
CA GLY A 318 25.92 -21.29 6.05
C GLY A 318 27.12 -21.81 5.28
N GLY A 319 28.29 -21.16 5.44
CA GLY A 319 29.57 -21.81 5.10
C GLY A 319 29.68 -23.17 5.80
N PRO A 320 30.46 -24.13 5.27
CA PRO A 320 30.53 -25.48 5.81
C PRO A 320 30.88 -25.44 7.30
N SER A 321 29.92 -25.82 8.15
CA SER A 321 30.11 -25.81 9.60
C SER A 321 31.18 -26.84 10.00
N ALA A 322 32.29 -26.36 10.57
CA ALA A 322 33.28 -27.22 11.19
C ALA A 322 32.69 -27.81 12.48
N ALA A 323 32.40 -29.11 12.46
CA ALA A 323 31.95 -29.83 13.65
C ALA A 323 32.99 -29.74 14.79
N PRO A 324 32.57 -29.72 16.07
CA PRO A 324 33.48 -29.88 17.19
C PRO A 324 34.18 -31.25 17.09
N PRO A 325 35.47 -31.35 17.47
CA PRO A 325 36.22 -32.59 17.33
C PRO A 325 35.56 -33.67 18.20
N ARG A 326 34.84 -34.61 17.58
CA ARG A 326 34.57 -35.90 18.21
C ARG A 326 35.92 -36.51 18.56
N GLN A 327 36.18 -36.70 19.86
CA GLN A 327 37.34 -37.47 20.32
C GLN A 327 37.40 -38.78 19.52
N PRO A 328 38.53 -39.11 18.87
CA PRO A 328 38.64 -40.35 18.14
C PRO A 328 38.48 -41.50 19.13
N GLN A 329 37.40 -42.28 18.98
CA GLN A 329 37.35 -43.60 19.59
C GLN A 329 38.56 -44.37 19.07
N ARG A 330 39.39 -44.85 20.00
CA ARG A 330 40.58 -45.66 19.69
C ARG A 330 40.18 -46.79 18.74
N PRO A 331 40.83 -46.95 17.58
CA PRO A 331 40.59 -48.11 16.75
C PRO A 331 41.09 -49.37 17.48
N PRO A 332 40.42 -50.52 17.34
CA PRO A 332 40.96 -51.77 17.81
C PRO A 332 42.27 -52.04 17.07
N ARG A 333 43.33 -52.37 17.82
CA ARG A 333 44.66 -52.70 17.30
C ARG A 333 44.54 -53.83 16.27
N ALA A 334 44.68 -53.51 15.00
CA ALA A 334 45.04 -54.45 13.94
C ALA A 334 46.30 -53.90 13.24
N MET A 335 47.31 -54.76 13.12
CA MET A 335 48.64 -54.43 12.62
C MET A 335 48.63 -53.95 11.17
N GLY A 336 49.36 -52.86 10.93
CA GLY A 336 50.20 -52.70 9.74
C GLY A 336 49.50 -52.53 8.40
N GLN A 337 48.94 -51.35 8.15
CA GLN A 337 48.87 -50.77 6.80
C GLN A 337 48.88 -49.24 6.94
N ALA A 338 49.83 -48.59 6.27
CA ALA A 338 49.91 -47.14 6.21
C ALA A 338 48.72 -46.62 5.39
N LEU A 339 47.84 -45.84 6.00
CA LEU A 339 46.76 -45.14 5.31
C LEU A 339 47.30 -43.92 4.59
N ASP A 340 46.98 -43.78 3.30
CA ASP A 340 47.38 -42.63 2.48
C ASP A 340 46.82 -41.30 3.02
N PRO A 341 47.64 -40.23 3.12
CA PRO A 341 47.19 -38.91 3.56
C PRO A 341 46.06 -38.31 2.71
N GLU A 342 46.01 -38.67 1.42
CA GLU A 342 44.98 -38.19 0.48
C GLU A 342 43.60 -38.81 0.75
N ALA A 343 43.54 -40.08 1.17
CA ALA A 343 42.28 -40.73 1.53
C ALA A 343 41.65 -40.12 2.80
N ILE A 344 42.49 -39.68 3.74
CA ILE A 344 42.06 -38.98 4.95
C ILE A 344 41.56 -37.56 4.60
N ASN A 345 42.18 -36.88 3.63
CA ASN A 345 41.76 -35.55 3.19
C ASN A 345 40.46 -35.60 2.34
N ALA A 346 40.29 -36.66 1.53
CA ALA A 346 39.03 -36.93 0.80
C ALA A 346 37.88 -37.30 1.76
N ALA A 347 38.15 -38.08 2.81
CA ALA A 347 37.18 -38.38 3.85
C ALA A 347 36.78 -37.12 4.64
N ARG A 348 37.74 -36.22 4.93
CA ARG A 348 37.47 -34.91 5.57
C ARG A 348 36.65 -33.96 4.69
N LYS A 349 36.87 -33.94 3.37
CA LYS A 349 36.05 -33.15 2.43
C LYS A 349 34.62 -33.67 2.26
N SER A 350 34.36 -34.96 2.51
CA SER A 350 33.04 -35.58 2.33
C SER A 350 32.03 -35.38 3.47
N HIS A 351 32.39 -34.67 4.54
CA HIS A 351 31.58 -34.56 5.76
C HIS A 351 31.30 -33.12 6.22
N ALA A 352 31.22 -32.15 5.30
CA ALA A 352 30.54 -30.89 5.59
C ALA A 352 29.03 -31.18 5.71
N ARG A 353 28.56 -31.49 6.92
CA ARG A 353 27.14 -31.64 7.21
C ARG A 353 26.53 -30.24 7.26
N HIS A 354 25.95 -29.78 6.16
CA HIS A 354 25.06 -28.63 6.19
C HIS A 354 23.91 -28.92 7.16
N ALA A 355 23.54 -27.92 7.96
CA ALA A 355 22.39 -28.04 8.86
C ALA A 355 21.12 -28.26 8.04
N THR A 356 20.22 -29.10 8.51
CA THR A 356 18.89 -29.31 7.89
C THR A 356 17.84 -28.46 8.59
N LEU A 357 16.79 -28.05 7.86
CA LEU A 357 15.63 -27.41 8.46
C LEU A 357 14.84 -28.44 9.28
N THR A 358 14.69 -28.22 10.58
CA THR A 358 13.96 -29.15 11.47
C THR A 358 12.50 -28.71 11.65
N LYS A 359 11.63 -29.62 12.11
CA LYS A 359 10.25 -29.27 12.47
C LYS A 359 10.17 -28.25 13.61
N GLU A 360 11.12 -28.34 14.56
CA GLU A 360 11.22 -27.40 15.68
C GLU A 360 11.56 -25.99 15.18
N ASP A 361 12.45 -25.88 14.20
CA ASP A 361 12.78 -24.60 13.56
C ASP A 361 11.53 -23.98 12.88
N VAL A 362 10.71 -24.78 12.19
CA VAL A 362 9.48 -24.30 11.53
C VAL A 362 8.43 -23.85 12.54
N GLU A 363 8.25 -24.56 13.65
CA GLU A 363 7.31 -24.11 14.70
C GLU A 363 7.79 -22.84 15.41
N ASP A 364 9.10 -22.66 15.62
CA ASP A 364 9.64 -21.38 16.12
C ASP A 364 9.38 -20.25 15.12
N LEU A 365 9.56 -20.48 13.81
CA LEU A 365 9.23 -19.49 12.77
C LEU A 365 7.74 -19.11 12.79
N LYS A 366 6.82 -20.10 12.90
CA LYS A 366 5.36 -19.84 13.03
C LYS A 366 5.05 -19.03 14.29
N GLY A 367 5.72 -19.33 15.41
CA GLY A 367 5.61 -18.55 16.65
C GLY A 367 6.14 -17.13 16.51
N GLN A 368 7.28 -16.93 15.85
CA GLN A 368 7.83 -15.61 15.55
C GLN A 368 6.88 -14.79 14.70
N ILE A 369 6.35 -15.36 13.61
CA ILE A 369 5.38 -14.71 12.72
C ILE A 369 4.15 -14.25 13.50
N SER A 370 3.60 -15.13 14.35
CA SER A 370 2.43 -14.82 15.17
C SER A 370 2.68 -13.62 16.10
N ASN A 371 3.85 -13.58 16.76
CA ASN A 371 4.22 -12.49 17.66
C ASN A 371 4.49 -11.18 16.91
N VAL A 372 5.17 -11.24 15.76
CA VAL A 372 5.45 -10.06 14.92
C VAL A 372 4.13 -9.46 14.44
N LEU A 373 3.21 -10.28 13.93
CA LEU A 373 1.90 -9.82 13.50
C LEU A 373 1.11 -9.21 14.65
N ALA A 374 1.07 -9.85 15.82
CA ALA A 374 0.38 -9.30 16.98
C ALA A 374 0.89 -7.90 17.35
N GLU A 375 2.21 -7.70 17.36
CA GLU A 375 2.81 -6.38 17.64
C GLU A 375 2.57 -5.38 16.50
N THR A 376 2.61 -5.80 15.23
CA THR A 376 2.31 -4.93 14.08
C THR A 376 0.87 -4.43 14.13
N PHE A 377 -0.10 -5.28 14.45
CA PHE A 377 -1.50 -4.87 14.58
C PHE A 377 -1.71 -3.96 15.81
N LYS A 378 -1.01 -4.20 16.93
CA LYS A 378 -1.01 -3.26 18.08
C LYS A 378 -0.47 -1.89 17.70
N ALA A 379 0.65 -1.85 16.97
CA ALA A 379 1.24 -0.61 16.47
C ALA A 379 0.24 0.16 15.60
N ALA A 380 -0.47 -0.54 14.71
CA ALA A 380 -1.50 0.05 13.87
C ALA A 380 -2.64 0.65 14.70
N ILE A 381 -3.13 -0.07 15.72
CA ILE A 381 -4.21 0.37 16.60
C ILE A 381 -3.89 1.67 17.35
N GLU A 382 -2.65 1.84 17.80
CA GLU A 382 -2.23 3.06 18.47
C GLU A 382 -2.20 4.28 17.55
N MET A 383 -2.10 4.07 16.24
CA MET A 383 -2.22 5.11 15.22
C MET A 383 -3.65 5.26 14.73
N SER A 384 -4.51 5.79 15.62
CA SER A 384 -5.95 5.96 15.40
C SER A 384 -6.33 6.75 14.14
N VAL A 385 -5.45 7.62 13.63
CA VAL A 385 -5.70 8.45 12.44
C VAL A 385 -5.53 7.68 11.12
N HIS A 386 -4.74 6.59 11.11
CA HIS A 386 -4.38 5.86 9.88
C HIS A 386 -4.84 4.39 9.89
N PHE A 387 -5.21 3.87 11.05
CA PHE A 387 -5.84 2.57 11.23
C PHE A 387 -7.05 2.72 12.17
N GLN A 388 -8.21 3.02 11.59
CA GLN A 388 -9.41 3.17 12.39
C GLN A 388 -10.14 1.81 12.47
N CYS A 389 -9.62 0.89 13.29
CA CYS A 389 -10.43 -0.20 13.85
C CYS A 389 -11.40 0.30 14.94
N GLN A 390 -11.33 1.59 15.30
CA GLN A 390 -12.21 2.24 16.25
C GLN A 390 -13.40 2.89 15.50
N PRO A 391 -14.59 2.27 15.29
CA PRO A 391 -15.24 1.21 16.07
C PRO A 391 -16.08 0.28 15.17
N LEU A 392 -15.46 -0.47 14.24
CA LEU A 392 -16.20 -1.39 13.35
C LEU A 392 -16.10 -2.83 13.85
N PRO A 393 -16.94 -3.27 14.83
CA PRO A 393 -17.04 -4.68 15.22
C PRO A 393 -17.63 -5.56 14.11
N ASN A 394 -18.03 -4.96 13.00
CA ASN A 394 -18.79 -5.50 11.90
C ASN A 394 -17.99 -5.59 10.60
N ALA A 395 -16.67 -5.70 10.69
CA ALA A 395 -15.80 -5.96 9.54
C ALA A 395 -14.86 -7.14 9.85
N PHE A 396 -14.47 -7.87 8.82
CA PHE A 396 -13.36 -8.81 8.84
C PHE A 396 -12.55 -8.61 7.57
N GLU A 397 -11.25 -8.86 7.60
CA GLU A 397 -10.41 -8.64 6.42
C GLU A 397 -9.30 -9.69 6.33
N LEU A 398 -9.06 -10.16 5.10
CA LEU A 398 -7.96 -11.05 4.76
C LEU A 398 -6.76 -10.25 4.26
N PHE A 399 -5.64 -10.41 4.94
CA PHE A 399 -4.33 -9.87 4.59
C PHE A 399 -3.39 -10.98 4.12
N GLY A 400 -2.59 -10.69 3.10
CA GLY A 400 -1.40 -11.48 2.75
C GLY A 400 -0.16 -10.75 3.24
N VAL A 401 0.55 -11.34 4.18
CA VAL A 401 1.73 -10.73 4.80
C VAL A 401 2.99 -11.43 4.30
N ASP A 402 3.94 -10.62 3.85
CA ASP A 402 5.20 -11.10 3.29
C ASP A 402 6.34 -10.97 4.29
N PHE A 403 7.02 -12.09 4.53
CA PHE A 403 8.17 -12.19 5.41
C PHE A 403 9.39 -12.73 4.67
N VAL A 404 10.57 -12.34 5.11
CA VAL A 404 11.83 -12.98 4.73
C VAL A 404 12.50 -13.55 5.96
N VAL A 405 13.10 -14.72 5.81
CA VAL A 405 13.86 -15.35 6.90
C VAL A 405 15.33 -15.02 6.71
N ALA A 406 15.92 -14.34 7.69
CA ALA A 406 17.35 -14.12 7.77
C ALA A 406 18.01 -15.27 8.55
N HIS A 407 19.17 -15.72 8.09
CA HIS A 407 19.97 -16.74 8.76
C HIS A 407 21.22 -16.12 9.36
N ASP A 408 21.31 -16.10 10.70
CA ASP A 408 22.52 -15.68 11.38
C ASP A 408 23.34 -16.92 11.77
N SER A 409 24.47 -17.10 11.10
CA SER A 409 25.39 -18.22 11.35
C SER A 409 26.40 -17.93 12.48
N SER A 410 26.32 -16.75 13.10
CA SER A 410 27.28 -16.32 14.12
C SER A 410 27.09 -17.11 15.43
N PRO A 411 28.15 -17.66 16.04
CA PRO A 411 28.04 -18.46 17.27
C PRO A 411 27.60 -17.67 18.52
N GLY A 412 27.39 -16.35 18.42
CA GLY A 412 26.82 -15.48 19.45
C GLY A 412 25.39 -15.00 19.16
N ALA A 413 24.76 -15.46 18.08
CA ALA A 413 23.40 -15.06 17.73
C ALA A 413 22.39 -15.66 18.72
N LEU A 414 21.46 -14.82 19.21
CA LEU A 414 20.38 -15.24 20.12
C LEU A 414 19.43 -16.27 19.50
N ARG A 415 19.30 -16.28 18.16
CA ARG A 415 18.46 -17.20 17.39
C ARG A 415 19.12 -17.52 16.05
N LYS A 416 18.95 -18.76 15.59
CA LYS A 416 19.46 -19.27 14.31
C LYS A 416 18.72 -18.66 13.10
N PHE A 417 17.42 -18.47 13.22
CA PHE A 417 16.57 -17.87 12.19
C PHE A 417 15.79 -16.70 12.75
N GLN A 418 15.78 -15.60 12.01
CA GLN A 418 15.04 -14.39 12.36
C GLN A 418 14.08 -14.04 11.23
N VAL A 419 12.79 -13.94 11.57
CA VAL A 419 11.77 -13.49 10.63
C VAL A 419 11.81 -11.95 10.51
N LYS A 420 11.74 -11.45 9.28
CA LYS A 420 11.69 -10.04 8.92
C LYS A 420 10.42 -9.75 8.13
N LEU A 421 9.55 -8.87 8.62
CA LEU A 421 8.37 -8.37 7.94
C LEU A 421 8.78 -7.44 6.79
N LEU A 422 8.26 -7.68 5.59
CA LEU A 422 8.48 -6.81 4.43
C LEU A 422 7.29 -5.90 4.16
N GLU A 423 6.10 -6.47 4.06
CA GLU A 423 4.88 -5.77 3.67
C GLU A 423 3.62 -6.52 4.08
N VAL A 424 2.53 -5.78 4.21
CA VAL A 424 1.18 -6.29 4.43
C VAL A 424 0.36 -5.91 3.21
N ASN A 425 -0.21 -6.89 2.53
CA ASN A 425 -1.02 -6.68 1.34
C ASN A 425 -2.49 -6.97 1.67
N SER A 426 -3.37 -6.00 1.43
CA SER A 426 -4.80 -6.23 1.39
C SER A 426 -5.20 -6.96 0.12
N GLU A 427 -6.26 -7.78 0.17
CA GLU A 427 -6.79 -8.50 -0.98
C GLU A 427 -5.69 -9.23 -1.76
N PRO A 428 -4.95 -10.14 -1.10
CA PRO A 428 -3.80 -10.77 -1.72
C PRO A 428 -4.19 -11.51 -2.99
N ALA A 429 -3.39 -11.38 -4.05
CA ALA A 429 -3.59 -12.09 -5.31
C ALA A 429 -3.41 -13.61 -5.13
N ILE A 430 -4.49 -14.30 -4.75
CA ILE A 430 -4.49 -15.75 -4.47
C ILE A 430 -4.35 -16.60 -5.73
N GLU A 431 -4.65 -16.05 -6.91
CA GLU A 431 -4.57 -16.74 -8.21
C GLU A 431 -3.13 -17.15 -8.58
N LEU A 432 -2.14 -16.48 -8.00
CA LEU A 432 -0.72 -16.73 -8.22
C LEU A 432 -0.17 -17.97 -7.46
N THR A 433 -0.98 -18.63 -6.64
CA THR A 433 -0.56 -19.79 -5.83
C THR A 433 -0.55 -21.12 -6.62
N GLY A 434 -1.09 -21.12 -7.84
CA GLY A 434 -1.15 -22.28 -8.72
C GLY A 434 -2.29 -23.27 -8.37
N PRO A 435 -2.75 -24.08 -9.35
CA PRO A 435 -3.88 -24.99 -9.19
C PRO A 435 -3.62 -26.08 -8.12
N ARG A 436 -2.36 -26.52 -7.96
CA ARG A 436 -1.97 -27.55 -6.98
C ARG A 436 -2.33 -27.16 -5.54
N LEU A 437 -2.18 -25.89 -5.19
CA LEU A 437 -2.38 -25.38 -3.83
C LEU A 437 -3.76 -24.74 -3.65
N THR A 438 -4.66 -24.85 -4.64
CA THR A 438 -6.02 -24.28 -4.56
C THR A 438 -6.82 -24.86 -3.38
N TRP A 439 -6.59 -26.12 -2.99
CA TRP A 439 -7.25 -26.74 -1.82
C TRP A 439 -6.93 -26.01 -0.50
N ILE A 440 -5.75 -25.38 -0.40
CA ILE A 440 -5.32 -24.61 0.78
C ILE A 440 -6.14 -23.34 0.89
N LEU A 441 -6.41 -22.70 -0.26
CA LEU A 441 -7.27 -21.53 -0.33
C LEU A 441 -8.71 -21.93 0.00
N GLU A 442 -9.21 -23.04 -0.53
CA GLU A 442 -10.54 -23.55 -0.15
C GLU A 442 -10.68 -23.75 1.37
N ASP A 443 -9.67 -24.33 2.02
CA ASP A 443 -9.65 -24.54 3.46
C ASP A 443 -9.60 -23.20 4.22
N LEU A 444 -8.78 -22.24 3.77
CA LEU A 444 -8.70 -20.89 4.33
C LEU A 444 -10.05 -20.17 4.26
N PHE A 445 -10.71 -20.13 3.11
CA PHE A 445 -12.02 -19.45 2.95
C PHE A 445 -13.11 -20.14 3.78
N LYS A 446 -13.11 -21.48 3.86
CA LYS A 446 -14.01 -22.24 4.75
C LYS A 446 -13.74 -21.92 6.22
N GLY A 447 -12.47 -21.78 6.61
CA GLY A 447 -12.05 -21.39 7.96
C GLY A 447 -12.50 -19.98 8.33
N ILE A 448 -12.35 -19.02 7.41
CA ILE A 448 -12.86 -17.64 7.57
C ILE A 448 -14.38 -17.64 7.74
N ALA A 449 -15.10 -18.36 6.89
CA ALA A 449 -16.55 -18.42 6.91
C ALA A 449 -17.07 -18.97 8.27
N LYS A 450 -16.46 -20.05 8.79
CA LYS A 450 -16.85 -20.64 10.08
C LYS A 450 -16.40 -19.83 11.30
N THR A 451 -15.25 -19.16 11.21
CA THR A 451 -14.66 -18.44 12.36
C THR A 451 -15.18 -17.01 12.48
N CYS A 452 -15.41 -16.33 11.36
CA CYS A 452 -15.77 -14.91 11.32
C CYS A 452 -17.24 -14.69 10.99
N VAL A 453 -17.75 -15.38 9.96
CA VAL A 453 -19.10 -15.11 9.42
C VAL A 453 -20.18 -15.83 10.25
N GLU A 454 -20.00 -17.13 10.52
CA GLU A 454 -20.99 -17.95 11.25
C GLU A 454 -21.33 -17.39 12.64
N PRO A 455 -20.36 -16.98 13.48
CA PRO A 455 -20.67 -16.45 14.81
C PRO A 455 -21.39 -15.11 14.74
N TYR A 456 -21.11 -14.25 13.75
CA TYR A 456 -21.72 -12.93 13.67
C TYR A 456 -23.24 -12.97 13.41
N PHE A 457 -23.69 -13.92 12.58
CA PHE A 457 -25.11 -14.07 12.23
C PHE A 457 -25.87 -15.06 13.11
N SER A 458 -25.16 -15.85 13.92
CA SER A 458 -25.76 -16.77 14.88
C SER A 458 -26.41 -16.04 16.07
N ALA A 459 -27.35 -16.70 16.73
CA ALA A 459 -28.00 -16.15 17.92
C ALA A 459 -27.02 -16.09 19.11
N GLU A 460 -27.11 -15.04 19.92
CA GLU A 460 -26.34 -14.89 21.17
C GLU A 460 -26.61 -16.12 22.07
N GLY A 461 -25.55 -16.90 22.36
CA GLY A 461 -25.65 -18.16 23.11
C GLY A 461 -25.61 -19.46 22.28
N SER A 462 -25.43 -19.37 20.96
CA SER A 462 -25.14 -20.53 20.11
C SER A 462 -23.76 -21.15 20.40
N PRO A 463 -23.56 -22.46 20.13
CA PRO A 463 -22.25 -23.11 20.33
C PRO A 463 -21.11 -22.42 19.53
N ALA A 464 -21.42 -21.77 18.41
CA ALA A 464 -20.44 -21.01 17.61
C ALA A 464 -19.85 -19.79 18.36
N HIS A 465 -20.68 -19.06 19.13
CA HIS A 465 -20.20 -17.98 20.00
C HIS A 465 -19.38 -18.49 21.18
N ALA A 466 -19.83 -19.58 21.83
CA ALA A 466 -19.09 -20.17 22.94
C ALA A 466 -17.71 -20.71 22.53
N VAL A 467 -17.57 -21.21 21.30
CA VAL A 467 -16.30 -21.74 20.76
C VAL A 467 -15.32 -20.62 20.38
N THR A 468 -15.81 -19.47 19.92
CA THR A 468 -14.98 -18.31 19.55
C THR A 468 -14.59 -17.45 20.74
N ASP A 469 -15.42 -17.31 21.77
CA ASP A 469 -15.08 -16.58 23.00
C ASP A 469 -14.22 -17.40 23.98
N ALA A 470 -14.20 -18.73 23.86
CA ALA A 470 -13.31 -19.60 24.64
C ALA A 470 -11.91 -19.78 24.02
N TRP A 471 -11.64 -19.19 22.85
CA TRP A 471 -10.37 -19.34 22.15
C TRP A 471 -9.30 -18.48 22.82
N LYS A 472 -8.14 -19.05 23.20
CA LYS A 472 -7.00 -18.32 23.76
C LYS A 472 -5.91 -18.02 22.74
N VAL A 473 -5.16 -16.94 22.97
CA VAL A 473 -4.00 -16.55 22.14
C VAL A 473 -2.99 -17.70 22.12
N GLY A 474 -2.59 -18.12 20.92
CA GLY A 474 -1.68 -19.23 20.65
C GLY A 474 -2.36 -20.58 20.39
N GLU A 475 -3.67 -20.73 20.60
CA GLU A 475 -4.39 -21.94 20.23
C GLU A 475 -4.73 -21.93 18.72
N THR A 476 -4.73 -23.12 18.12
CA THR A 476 -5.08 -23.31 16.71
C THR A 476 -6.42 -24.04 16.57
N LYS A 477 -7.33 -23.49 15.77
CA LYS A 477 -8.60 -24.12 15.39
C LYS A 477 -8.81 -23.90 13.89
N GLN A 478 -9.19 -24.95 13.17
CA GLN A 478 -9.42 -24.89 11.72
C GLN A 478 -8.20 -24.32 10.95
N GLU A 479 -6.99 -24.73 11.34
CA GLU A 479 -5.72 -24.26 10.76
C GLU A 479 -5.47 -22.73 10.89
N LEU A 480 -6.33 -22.03 11.63
CA LEU A 480 -6.14 -20.65 12.04
C LEU A 480 -5.61 -20.67 13.48
N ARG A 481 -4.55 -19.92 13.75
CA ARG A 481 -3.95 -19.72 15.09
C ARG A 481 -4.29 -18.31 15.54
N MET A 482 -4.83 -18.15 16.76
CA MET A 482 -5.14 -16.81 17.26
C MET A 482 -3.88 -16.11 17.76
N CYS A 483 -3.56 -14.94 17.21
CA CYS A 483 -2.34 -14.19 17.52
C CYS A 483 -2.60 -12.99 18.45
N LEU A 484 -3.75 -12.35 18.29
CA LEU A 484 -4.14 -11.19 19.09
C LEU A 484 -5.62 -11.28 19.41
N ASP A 485 -5.97 -11.06 20.68
CA ASP A 485 -7.34 -10.82 21.13
C ASP A 485 -7.31 -9.55 21.98
N GLN A 486 -7.61 -8.42 21.34
CA GLN A 486 -7.63 -7.12 22.00
C GLN A 486 -8.94 -6.43 21.69
N GLN A 487 -9.84 -6.39 22.68
CA GLN A 487 -11.05 -5.61 22.56
C GLN A 487 -10.74 -4.12 22.74
N ILE A 488 -10.89 -3.34 21.68
CA ILE A 488 -10.96 -1.88 21.84
C ILE A 488 -12.33 -1.52 22.39
N ARG A 489 -12.38 -0.98 23.60
CA ARG A 489 -13.61 -0.41 24.16
C ARG A 489 -14.02 0.80 23.33
N SER A 490 -15.23 0.73 22.76
CA SER A 490 -15.97 1.89 22.32
C SER A 490 -16.11 2.88 23.48
N ALA A 491 -15.55 4.08 23.36
CA ALA A 491 -16.18 5.21 24.00
C ALA A 491 -17.61 5.32 23.42
N CYS A 492 -18.61 5.29 24.30
CA CYS A 492 -20.05 5.36 24.01
C CYS A 492 -20.79 4.05 23.70
N ARG A 493 -21.00 3.22 24.74
CA ARG A 493 -22.19 2.36 24.86
C ARG A 493 -23.16 2.78 25.99
N SER A 494 -23.05 4.00 26.57
CA SER A 494 -23.97 4.37 27.67
C SER A 494 -24.18 5.87 28.00
N ALA A 495 -24.00 6.84 27.09
CA ALA A 495 -24.10 8.26 27.47
C ALA A 495 -25.12 9.12 26.69
N PHE A 496 -26.08 8.53 25.98
CA PHE A 496 -27.12 9.31 25.27
C PHE A 496 -28.54 8.75 25.39
N VAL A 497 -28.83 8.03 26.48
CA VAL A 497 -30.21 7.63 26.83
C VAL A 497 -30.46 7.88 28.32
N GLN A 498 -30.30 9.13 28.75
CA GLN A 498 -30.94 9.67 29.95
C GLN A 498 -30.63 11.17 30.02
N ASP A 499 -31.37 11.97 29.25
CA ASP A 499 -31.82 13.30 29.65
C ASP A 499 -32.73 13.88 28.55
N CYS A 500 -33.90 13.26 28.43
CA CYS A 500 -35.09 13.88 27.87
C CYS A 500 -36.21 13.67 28.87
N GLN A 501 -36.14 14.36 30.01
CA GLN A 501 -37.30 14.66 30.84
C GLN A 501 -36.97 15.79 31.82
N MET A 502 -37.81 16.84 31.77
CA MET A 502 -38.02 17.88 32.79
C MET A 502 -37.21 19.20 32.71
N GLY A 503 -37.75 20.16 31.95
CA GLY A 503 -38.35 21.38 32.52
C GLY A 503 -37.53 22.48 33.22
N ARG A 504 -37.50 23.64 32.55
CA ARG A 504 -37.62 25.04 33.06
C ARG A 504 -36.53 25.70 33.93
N PHE A 505 -36.45 27.03 33.72
CA PHE A 505 -35.65 28.09 34.38
C PHE A 505 -34.18 28.16 33.94
N GLY A 506 -33.57 29.30 33.61
CA GLY A 506 -33.96 30.71 33.60
C GLY A 506 -32.68 31.57 33.57
N LYS A 507 -32.57 32.47 32.57
CA LYS A 507 -31.85 33.76 32.52
C LYS A 507 -30.43 33.94 33.13
N SER A 508 -29.55 34.43 32.24
CA SER A 508 -28.60 35.56 32.39
C SER A 508 -27.33 35.39 33.23
N LEU A 509 -26.16 35.56 32.61
CA LEU A 509 -25.28 36.73 32.84
C LEU A 509 -24.20 36.84 31.75
N ASN A 510 -23.93 38.09 31.33
CA ASN A 510 -22.95 38.52 30.33
C ASN A 510 -21.55 38.77 30.94
N THR A 511 -20.56 38.93 30.03
CA THR A 511 -19.35 39.81 30.12
C THR A 511 -18.17 39.21 30.92
N ALA A 512 -16.90 39.15 30.49
CA ALA A 512 -16.14 39.69 29.36
C ALA A 512 -14.81 38.90 29.23
N LEU A 513 -14.25 38.78 28.02
CA LEU A 513 -13.02 39.50 27.64
C LEU A 513 -12.71 39.19 26.16
N ALA A 514 -12.71 40.26 25.36
CA ALA A 514 -12.26 40.25 23.99
C ALA A 514 -10.72 40.18 23.94
N THR A 515 -10.19 39.32 23.10
CA THR A 515 -8.87 39.49 22.45
C THR A 515 -9.01 39.06 21.00
N SER A 516 -8.38 39.84 20.13
CA SER A 516 -8.66 39.98 18.70
C SER A 516 -8.53 38.69 17.90
N LYS A 517 -9.60 38.28 17.21
CA LYS A 517 -9.48 37.42 16.02
C LYS A 517 -9.35 38.33 14.80
N MET A 518 -8.15 38.35 14.20
CA MET A 518 -8.01 38.68 12.78
C MET A 518 -8.79 37.63 11.99
N SER A 519 -9.74 38.09 11.17
CA SER A 519 -10.50 37.26 10.25
C SER A 519 -9.61 36.94 9.05
N THR A 520 -9.01 35.75 9.02
CA THR A 520 -8.47 35.18 7.78
C THR A 520 -9.63 34.56 7.02
N ASN A 521 -10.17 35.27 6.04
CA ASN A 521 -11.07 34.68 5.06
C ASN A 521 -10.26 33.70 4.20
N THR A 522 -10.42 32.39 4.41
CA THR A 522 -9.94 31.37 3.47
C THR A 522 -10.89 31.37 2.27
N SER A 523 -10.56 32.13 1.23
CA SER A 523 -11.32 32.17 -0.03
C SER A 523 -11.00 30.96 -0.91
N ASN A 524 -12.02 30.35 -1.51
CA ASN A 524 -11.91 29.24 -2.49
C ASN A 524 -11.36 29.67 -3.87
N ILE A 525 -10.83 30.88 -3.95
CA ILE A 525 -10.32 31.51 -5.16
C ILE A 525 -8.83 31.22 -5.23
N LEU A 526 -8.42 30.50 -6.27
CA LEU A 526 -7.03 30.16 -6.56
C LEU A 526 -6.29 31.35 -7.15
N PHE A 527 -6.98 32.16 -7.96
CA PHE A 527 -6.44 33.33 -8.64
C PHE A 527 -7.57 34.32 -8.97
N ASP A 528 -7.35 35.61 -8.79
CA ASP A 528 -8.26 36.67 -9.23
C ASP A 528 -7.52 37.86 -9.82
N ASP A 529 -7.99 38.35 -10.97
CA ASP A 529 -7.43 39.54 -11.59
C ASP A 529 -8.38 40.21 -12.60
N ILE A 530 -8.04 41.44 -13.00
CA ILE A 530 -8.73 42.23 -14.01
C ILE A 530 -7.86 42.29 -15.27
N PHE A 531 -8.37 41.68 -16.34
CA PHE A 531 -7.72 41.66 -17.64
C PHE A 531 -8.34 42.70 -18.58
N SER A 532 -7.51 43.39 -19.35
CA SER A 532 -7.95 44.28 -20.43
C SER A 532 -7.77 43.58 -21.76
N ILE A 533 -8.85 43.47 -22.52
CA ILE A 533 -8.85 42.74 -23.79
C ILE A 533 -8.12 43.57 -24.83
N THR A 534 -7.02 43.04 -25.33
CA THR A 534 -6.19 43.67 -26.36
C THR A 534 -6.82 43.43 -27.73
N ASP A 535 -7.01 42.16 -28.09
CA ASP A 535 -7.52 41.75 -29.40
C ASP A 535 -8.45 40.53 -29.27
N ILE A 536 -9.33 40.37 -30.26
CA ILE A 536 -10.18 39.18 -30.42
C ILE A 536 -9.90 38.61 -31.80
N ASP A 537 -9.60 37.31 -31.88
CA ASP A 537 -9.36 36.57 -33.12
C ASP A 537 -8.23 37.14 -34.01
N LYS A 538 -7.03 37.33 -33.45
CA LYS A 538 -5.82 37.80 -34.18
C LYS A 538 -5.49 36.95 -35.42
N GLU A 539 -5.85 35.67 -35.41
CA GLU A 539 -5.64 34.72 -36.52
C GLU A 539 -6.85 34.56 -37.45
N GLY A 540 -7.90 35.39 -37.27
CA GLY A 540 -9.18 35.25 -37.95
C GLY A 540 -10.12 34.25 -37.27
N LYS A 541 -11.42 34.47 -37.44
CA LYS A 541 -12.46 33.65 -36.82
C LYS A 541 -12.52 32.27 -37.49
N LYS A 542 -12.12 31.23 -36.75
CA LYS A 542 -12.12 29.83 -37.22
C LYS A 542 -13.45 29.10 -36.99
N PHE A 543 -14.26 29.54 -36.01
CA PHE A 543 -15.52 28.90 -35.63
C PHE A 543 -16.64 29.93 -35.46
N ASP A 544 -17.87 29.61 -35.87
CA ASP A 544 -18.98 30.58 -35.86
C ASP A 544 -19.42 31.02 -34.45
N ARG A 545 -19.28 30.13 -33.45
CA ARG A 545 -19.78 30.33 -32.08
C ARG A 545 -18.71 30.47 -31.00
N VAL A 546 -17.45 30.34 -31.39
CA VAL A 546 -16.30 30.40 -30.48
C VAL A 546 -15.30 31.41 -31.03
N SER A 547 -14.90 32.34 -30.18
CA SER A 547 -13.83 33.29 -30.47
C SER A 547 -12.74 33.16 -29.43
N ARG A 548 -11.51 33.51 -29.81
CA ARG A 548 -10.33 33.54 -28.95
C ARG A 548 -10.03 34.98 -28.56
N LEU A 549 -10.13 35.28 -27.27
CA LEU A 549 -9.71 36.57 -26.74
C LEU A 549 -8.23 36.52 -26.33
N TYR A 550 -7.56 37.66 -26.52
CA TYR A 550 -6.25 37.95 -25.97
C TYR A 550 -6.41 39.13 -25.02
N ALA A 551 -5.92 38.98 -23.79
CA ALA A 551 -6.05 39.99 -22.77
C ALA A 551 -4.80 40.07 -21.91
N HIS A 552 -4.53 41.27 -21.40
CA HIS A 552 -3.39 41.54 -20.58
C HIS A 552 -3.83 42.07 -19.21
N SER A 553 -3.23 41.54 -18.14
CA SER A 553 -3.53 41.89 -16.75
C SER A 553 -3.15 43.34 -16.45
N LYS A 554 -3.91 43.96 -15.53
CA LYS A 554 -3.58 45.30 -15.01
C LYS A 554 -2.69 45.28 -13.75
N ASN A 555 -2.70 44.19 -12.99
CA ASN A 555 -2.10 44.15 -11.65
C ASN A 555 -0.82 43.31 -11.60
N TYR A 556 -0.78 42.20 -12.33
CA TYR A 556 0.25 41.16 -12.19
C TYR A 556 1.08 40.92 -13.46
N ASP A 557 0.93 41.78 -14.49
CA ASP A 557 1.69 41.70 -15.75
C ASP A 557 1.64 40.31 -16.40
N MET A 558 0.43 39.76 -16.48
CA MET A 558 0.12 38.44 -17.04
C MET A 558 -0.60 38.53 -18.39
N ASP A 559 -0.33 37.55 -19.25
CA ASP A 559 -0.97 37.38 -20.54
C ASP A 559 -1.96 36.23 -20.51
N LEU A 560 -3.21 36.51 -20.93
CA LEU A 560 -4.30 35.56 -21.01
C LEU A 560 -4.73 35.36 -22.46
N THR A 561 -4.82 34.10 -22.87
CA THR A 561 -5.51 33.68 -24.10
C THR A 561 -6.65 32.73 -23.72
N LEU A 562 -7.88 33.04 -24.10
CA LEU A 562 -9.05 32.25 -23.71
C LEU A 562 -10.03 32.07 -24.88
N ASP A 563 -10.44 30.83 -25.12
CA ASP A 563 -11.57 30.51 -26.01
C ASP A 563 -12.88 30.64 -25.24
N TYR A 564 -13.83 31.41 -25.78
CA TYR A 564 -15.13 31.67 -25.16
C TYR A 564 -16.27 31.59 -26.17
N ASN A 565 -17.47 31.31 -25.66
CA ASN A 565 -18.67 31.26 -26.49
C ASN A 565 -19.27 32.67 -26.70
N THR A 566 -19.26 33.13 -27.95
CA THR A 566 -19.72 34.48 -28.32
C THR A 566 -21.22 34.71 -28.17
N GLU A 567 -22.04 33.64 -28.22
CA GLU A 567 -23.50 33.75 -28.05
C GLU A 567 -23.88 33.94 -26.57
N LEU A 568 -23.14 33.32 -25.65
CA LEU A 568 -23.42 33.37 -24.21
C LEU A 568 -22.79 34.58 -23.54
N PHE A 569 -21.60 35.00 -23.99
CA PHE A 569 -20.85 36.08 -23.37
C PHE A 569 -20.27 37.03 -24.43
N PRO A 570 -21.03 38.05 -24.87
CA PRO A 570 -20.58 38.97 -25.91
C PRO A 570 -19.61 40.01 -25.34
N ILE A 571 -18.38 40.02 -25.85
CA ILE A 571 -17.33 40.96 -25.44
C ILE A 571 -16.81 41.76 -26.64
N GLN A 572 -16.36 43.00 -26.39
CA GLN A 572 -15.73 43.88 -27.39
C GLN A 572 -14.25 44.09 -27.06
N SER A 573 -13.42 44.26 -28.10
CA SER A 573 -12.01 44.66 -27.91
C SER A 573 -11.93 46.01 -27.17
N GLY A 574 -11.01 46.12 -26.22
CA GLY A 574 -10.86 47.29 -25.34
C GLY A 574 -11.68 47.25 -24.04
N GLN A 575 -12.54 46.25 -23.84
CA GLN A 575 -13.25 46.05 -22.57
C GLN A 575 -12.33 45.41 -21.52
N SER A 576 -12.55 45.73 -20.24
CA SER A 576 -11.92 45.02 -19.12
C SER A 576 -12.88 43.97 -18.59
N ILE A 577 -12.36 42.79 -18.24
CA ILE A 577 -13.09 41.68 -17.62
C ILE A 577 -12.38 41.31 -16.33
N ALA A 578 -13.13 40.96 -15.29
CA ALA A 578 -12.55 40.34 -14.11
C ALA A 578 -12.68 38.83 -14.22
N LEU A 579 -11.55 38.14 -14.07
CA LEU A 579 -11.41 36.71 -14.13
C LEU A 579 -11.03 36.20 -12.74
N ALA A 580 -11.72 35.16 -12.28
CA ALA A 580 -11.33 34.40 -11.10
C ALA A 580 -11.26 32.91 -11.44
N LEU A 581 -10.21 32.24 -10.98
CA LEU A 581 -10.08 30.79 -10.98
C LEU A 581 -10.40 30.27 -9.58
N ALA A 582 -11.26 29.26 -9.48
CA ALA A 582 -11.68 28.67 -8.21
C ALA A 582 -11.62 27.14 -8.27
N SER A 583 -11.31 26.52 -7.13
CA SER A 583 -11.35 25.05 -6.96
C SER A 583 -12.77 24.53 -6.66
N SER A 584 -13.64 25.38 -6.11
CA SER A 584 -15.02 25.05 -5.76
C SER A 584 -15.94 26.28 -5.88
N LEU A 585 -17.20 26.06 -6.25
CA LEU A 585 -18.24 27.08 -6.30
C LEU A 585 -18.91 27.36 -4.93
N SER A 586 -18.50 26.68 -3.85
CA SER A 586 -19.06 26.90 -2.51
C SER A 586 -18.51 28.19 -1.86
N ARG A 587 -19.35 28.97 -1.14
CA ARG A 587 -18.93 30.26 -0.52
C ARG A 587 -18.30 30.13 0.87
N ASN A 588 -18.29 28.96 1.50
CA ASN A 588 -17.84 28.82 2.89
C ASN A 588 -17.23 27.43 3.18
N PRO A 589 -15.93 27.32 3.51
CA PRO A 589 -15.31 26.05 3.89
C PRO A 589 -15.56 25.66 5.36
N GLN A 590 -15.91 26.62 6.23
CA GLN A 590 -16.13 26.36 7.66
C GLN A 590 -17.61 26.34 8.02
N GLY A 591 -18.19 25.16 7.80
CA GLY A 591 -19.57 24.87 8.16
C GLY A 591 -19.89 23.37 8.28
N ALA A 592 -18.89 22.50 8.43
CA ALA A 592 -19.08 21.12 8.88
C ALA A 592 -17.74 20.52 9.34
N ALA A 593 -17.43 20.70 10.62
CA ALA A 593 -16.61 19.69 11.31
C ALA A 593 -17.50 18.45 11.44
N GLY A 594 -17.41 17.57 10.44
CA GLY A 594 -18.21 16.36 10.29
C GLY A 594 -17.88 15.73 8.96
N THR A 595 -16.86 14.88 8.95
CA THR A 595 -16.40 14.12 7.78
C THR A 595 -17.44 13.05 7.43
N THR A 596 -18.26 13.33 6.43
CA THR A 596 -19.12 12.36 5.71
C THR A 596 -19.02 12.63 4.22
N GLU A 597 -19.25 11.60 3.41
CA GLU A 597 -19.06 11.44 1.96
C GLU A 597 -19.81 12.42 1.02
N ASP A 598 -19.93 13.69 1.37
CA ASP A 598 -20.68 14.68 0.57
C ASP A 598 -19.80 15.54 -0.36
N GLU A 599 -18.46 15.38 -0.37
CA GLU A 599 -17.59 16.15 -1.29
C GLU A 599 -17.80 15.79 -2.77
N ASP A 600 -18.19 14.54 -3.09
CA ASP A 600 -18.51 14.16 -4.47
C ASP A 600 -19.94 14.55 -4.89
N LYS A 601 -20.84 14.85 -3.94
CA LYS A 601 -22.19 15.38 -4.24
C LYS A 601 -22.20 16.91 -4.33
N ASP A 602 -21.34 17.60 -3.60
CA ASP A 602 -21.18 19.06 -3.71
C ASP A 602 -20.37 19.49 -4.96
N ARG A 603 -19.88 18.53 -5.77
CA ARG A 603 -19.32 18.77 -7.12
C ARG A 603 -20.39 18.96 -8.20
N ASP A 604 -21.63 18.54 -7.94
CA ASP A 604 -22.77 18.63 -8.87
C ASP A 604 -23.61 19.92 -8.67
N VAL A 605 -23.04 20.97 -8.05
CA VAL A 605 -23.73 22.26 -7.76
C VAL A 605 -24.14 23.04 -9.03
N TRP A 606 -23.60 22.68 -10.20
CA TRP A 606 -24.05 23.24 -11.49
C TRP A 606 -25.46 22.76 -11.93
N ARG A 607 -26.02 21.72 -11.29
CA ARG A 607 -27.37 21.24 -11.61
C ARG A 607 -28.43 22.05 -10.85
N PRO A 608 -29.40 22.67 -11.54
CA PRO A 608 -30.43 23.52 -10.90
C PRO A 608 -31.39 22.78 -9.95
N ASP A 609 -31.27 21.45 -9.80
CA ASP A 609 -32.12 20.64 -8.93
C ASP A 609 -31.64 20.56 -7.46
N ALA A 610 -30.52 21.21 -7.12
CA ALA A 610 -30.05 21.31 -5.73
C ALA A 610 -30.75 22.46 -4.99
N LYS A 611 -31.51 22.12 -3.95
CA LYS A 611 -32.24 23.03 -3.05
C LYS A 611 -31.38 24.23 -2.59
N GLY A 612 -31.52 25.38 -3.25
CA GLY A 612 -31.39 26.72 -2.68
C GLY A 612 -30.06 27.12 -2.01
N ARG A 613 -28.93 26.49 -2.33
CA ARG A 613 -27.60 26.97 -1.89
C ARG A 613 -27.08 28.00 -2.92
N ARG A 614 -26.94 29.27 -2.52
CA ARG A 614 -26.34 30.34 -3.33
C ARG A 614 -24.82 30.13 -3.43
N GLY A 615 -24.32 29.66 -4.56
CA GLY A 615 -22.89 29.46 -4.81
C GLY A 615 -22.19 30.73 -5.30
N LEU A 616 -20.89 30.65 -5.56
CA LEU A 616 -20.07 31.71 -6.16
C LEU A 616 -20.52 32.02 -7.61
N ASP A 617 -21.23 31.11 -8.26
CA ASP A 617 -21.81 31.25 -9.60
C ASP A 617 -22.83 32.39 -9.74
N ASP A 618 -23.58 32.71 -8.68
CA ASP A 618 -24.53 33.85 -8.67
C ASP A 618 -23.85 35.23 -8.87
N ASP A 619 -22.54 35.35 -8.57
CA ASP A 619 -21.81 36.62 -8.60
C ASP A 619 -21.06 36.85 -9.94
N TYR A 620 -21.09 35.88 -10.86
CA TYR A 620 -20.37 35.92 -12.14
C TYR A 620 -21.30 35.64 -13.32
N GLU A 621 -21.01 36.21 -14.48
CA GLU A 621 -21.90 36.15 -15.65
C GLU A 621 -21.61 34.96 -16.56
N TYR A 622 -20.38 34.44 -16.51
CA TYR A 622 -19.96 33.33 -17.35
C TYR A 622 -19.04 32.40 -16.58
N VAL A 623 -19.35 31.11 -16.61
CA VAL A 623 -18.66 30.08 -15.84
C VAL A 623 -18.35 28.90 -16.75
N MET A 624 -17.11 28.40 -16.70
CA MET A 624 -16.74 27.14 -17.34
C MET A 624 -16.06 26.21 -16.34
N TYR A 625 -16.29 24.91 -16.51
CA TYR A 625 -15.67 23.85 -15.74
C TYR A 625 -14.71 23.05 -16.61
N GLY A 626 -13.50 22.85 -16.12
CA GLY A 626 -12.43 22.24 -16.90
C GLY A 626 -11.35 21.64 -16.03
N LYS A 627 -10.25 21.24 -16.68
CA LYS A 627 -9.06 20.70 -16.02
C LYS A 627 -7.81 21.36 -16.57
N VAL A 628 -6.84 21.56 -15.68
CA VAL A 628 -5.49 21.98 -16.06
C VAL A 628 -4.77 20.74 -16.61
N TYR A 629 -4.38 20.76 -17.88
CA TYR A 629 -3.81 19.58 -18.54
C TYR A 629 -2.32 19.71 -18.83
N ARG A 630 -1.79 20.95 -18.89
CA ARG A 630 -0.38 21.21 -19.15
C ARG A 630 0.04 22.45 -18.39
N PHE A 631 1.25 22.43 -17.86
CA PHE A 631 1.86 23.51 -17.11
C PHE A 631 3.31 23.55 -17.58
N ASP A 632 3.69 24.67 -18.18
CA ASP A 632 4.99 24.82 -18.82
C ASP A 632 5.82 25.78 -17.98
N SER A 633 6.92 25.25 -17.44
CA SER A 633 7.90 26.02 -16.68
C SER A 633 8.87 26.63 -17.67
N GLY A 634 8.63 27.88 -18.06
CA GLY A 634 9.54 28.60 -18.95
C GLY A 634 10.94 28.77 -18.33
N SER A 635 11.93 29.18 -19.14
CA SER A 635 13.27 29.49 -18.66
C SER A 635 13.28 30.78 -17.82
N GLY A 636 12.95 30.68 -16.52
CA GLY A 636 13.00 31.78 -15.54
C GLY A 636 11.84 31.81 -14.54
N GLU A 637 11.49 33.01 -14.04
CA GLU A 637 10.38 33.24 -13.09
C GLU A 637 8.97 33.24 -13.76
N VAL A 638 8.88 33.00 -15.07
CA VAL A 638 7.64 33.05 -15.86
C VAL A 638 7.18 31.64 -16.22
N VAL A 639 5.93 31.32 -15.92
CA VAL A 639 5.30 30.02 -16.18
C VAL A 639 3.99 30.19 -16.95
N THR A 640 3.62 29.16 -17.71
CA THR A 640 2.39 29.14 -18.50
C THR A 640 1.50 27.97 -18.11
N ALA A 641 0.30 28.27 -17.63
CA ALA A 641 -0.72 27.27 -17.30
C ALA A 641 -1.72 27.10 -18.46
N TYR A 642 -1.97 25.85 -18.85
CA TYR A 642 -2.95 25.49 -19.88
C TYR A 642 -4.12 24.70 -19.28
N ALA A 643 -5.34 25.15 -19.55
CA ALA A 643 -6.56 24.48 -19.12
C ALA A 643 -7.52 24.22 -20.28
N SER A 644 -8.28 23.14 -20.18
CA SER A 644 -9.29 22.73 -21.17
C SER A 644 -10.68 22.64 -20.51
N PHE A 645 -11.64 23.31 -21.12
CA PHE A 645 -13.04 23.41 -20.69
C PHE A 645 -13.94 22.73 -21.73
N GLY A 646 -13.75 21.43 -21.94
CA GLY A 646 -14.56 20.65 -22.89
C GLY A 646 -14.36 21.03 -24.36
N GLY A 647 -13.12 21.41 -24.74
CA GLY A 647 -12.75 21.81 -26.10
C GLY A 647 -12.48 23.32 -26.26
N LEU A 648 -12.86 24.14 -25.28
CA LEU A 648 -12.42 25.53 -25.17
C LEU A 648 -11.10 25.57 -24.38
N LEU A 649 -10.08 26.23 -24.92
CA LEU A 649 -8.75 26.26 -24.33
C LEU A 649 -8.45 27.60 -23.65
N MET A 650 -7.65 27.52 -22.59
CA MET A 650 -7.08 28.67 -21.89
C MET A 650 -5.56 28.51 -21.80
N SER A 651 -4.85 29.60 -21.99
CA SER A 651 -3.43 29.75 -21.70
C SER A 651 -3.25 31.00 -20.85
N LEU A 652 -2.67 30.85 -19.66
CA LEU A 652 -2.35 31.94 -18.74
C LEU A 652 -0.85 31.95 -18.47
N THR A 653 -0.16 32.99 -18.92
CA THR A 653 1.29 33.17 -18.76
C THR A 653 1.56 34.28 -17.75
N GLY A 654 2.38 34.01 -16.75
CA GLY A 654 2.68 34.97 -15.68
C GLY A 654 3.77 34.53 -14.72
N SER A 655 4.01 35.32 -13.67
CA SER A 655 5.01 34.97 -12.66
C SER A 655 4.59 33.76 -11.81
N PHE A 656 5.52 32.84 -11.56
CA PHE A 656 5.30 31.60 -10.81
C PHE A 656 4.60 31.82 -9.45
N ARG A 657 4.94 32.88 -8.72
CA ARG A 657 4.42 33.16 -7.37
C ARG A 657 2.90 33.19 -7.29
N HIS A 658 2.26 33.69 -8.35
CA HIS A 658 0.80 33.85 -8.42
C HIS A 658 0.08 32.64 -9.00
N LEU A 659 0.83 31.68 -9.58
CA LEU A 659 0.29 30.46 -10.19
C LEU A 659 0.61 29.20 -9.36
N THR A 660 1.30 29.35 -8.22
CA THR A 660 1.61 28.25 -7.27
C THR A 660 0.39 27.50 -6.75
N SER A 661 -0.78 28.15 -6.71
CA SER A 661 -2.05 27.57 -6.27
C SER A 661 -2.72 26.70 -7.33
N ILE A 662 -2.22 26.70 -8.58
CA ILE A 662 -2.79 25.94 -9.69
C ILE A 662 -2.00 24.65 -9.86
N VAL A 663 -2.66 23.51 -9.65
CA VAL A 663 -2.04 22.19 -9.74
C VAL A 663 -2.48 21.48 -11.03
N LEU A 664 -1.54 20.74 -11.64
CA LEU A 664 -1.80 19.90 -12.81
C LEU A 664 -2.81 18.78 -12.50
N GLY A 665 -3.76 18.55 -13.40
CA GLY A 665 -4.79 17.52 -13.27
C GLY A 665 -5.99 17.92 -12.41
N ASP A 666 -5.91 19.01 -11.66
CA ASP A 666 -6.98 19.47 -10.79
C ASP A 666 -8.16 20.05 -11.59
N PRO A 667 -9.40 19.83 -11.11
CA PRO A 667 -10.57 20.50 -11.66
C PRO A 667 -10.55 21.99 -11.32
N VAL A 668 -10.79 22.83 -12.32
CA VAL A 668 -10.81 24.29 -12.17
C VAL A 668 -12.08 24.89 -12.75
N PHE A 669 -12.65 25.85 -12.01
CA PHE A 669 -13.72 26.71 -12.49
C PHE A 669 -13.14 28.06 -12.89
N ILE A 670 -13.43 28.48 -14.11
CA ILE A 670 -13.18 29.86 -14.55
C ILE A 670 -14.47 30.66 -14.42
N LEU A 671 -14.37 31.79 -13.74
CA LEU A 671 -15.47 32.70 -13.44
C LEU A 671 -15.15 34.05 -14.06
N LEU A 672 -15.99 34.51 -14.99
CA LEU A 672 -15.83 35.79 -15.67
C LEU A 672 -16.98 36.73 -15.33
N ARG A 673 -16.65 38.01 -15.09
CA ARG A 673 -17.60 39.13 -15.01
C ARG A 673 -17.08 40.31 -15.83
N ARG A 674 -18.01 41.09 -16.38
CA ARG A 674 -17.72 42.28 -17.19
C ARG A 674 -17.41 43.52 -16.38
#